data_AF-A0A9E7F9V6-F1
#
_entry.id   AF-A0A9E7F9V6-F1
#
_cell.length_a   1.000
_cell.length_b   1.000
_cell.length_c   1.000
_cell.angle_alpha   90.00
_cell.angle_beta   90.00
_cell.angle_gamma   90.00
#
_symmetry.space_group_name_H-M   'P 1'
#
loop_
_entity.id
_entity.type
_entity.pdbx_description
1 polymer ?
#
loop_
_entity_poly.entity_id
_entity_poly.type
_entity_poly.pdbx_seq_one_letter_code
_entity_poly.pdbx_strand_id
1 'polypeptide(L)'
;MMDQLLNRSSHAIIIVFPCCRNDFVFVSRVVWCAFIDRYHGKPLISNCFKGFSIAMAMIDEPLYPIAILIDELKNEDIQLRLNSIRRLSTIARALGEERTRKELIPFLSENNDDDDEVLLAMAEELGVFVPYVGGVEYAHVLLPPLETLCIVEETCVRDKAVESLCRIGTQMKESDIVEWFIPLVKRLAGGEWFTARVSSCGLFHIAHPSATELLKAELRSMYGQLCQDDMPMVRRSAASNLGKFAATVEANNLKTDIMSIFEDLTQDDQDSVRLLAVEGCAALGKLLEPQDCVAHILPVIVNFSQDKSWRVRYMVANQLYELCEAVGPEPTCSDLVPAYVRLLRDNEAEVRIAAAGKVTKFCRILNPHLAIQHILPCVKELSSDSSQHVRSALASVIMGMAPVLGKDATIDELLPIFLSLLKDEFPDVRLNIISKLDQVNQVIGIDLLSQSLLPAIVELAEDRHWRVRLAIIEYIPLLASQFGVGFFNDKLGALCMQWLEDKVFSIREAAANNLKRLAEVFGPEWAMQNIVPQLLEKISNPHYLHRMTILQSISLLAPVLGSESTCQKLLPVIITASKDRVPNIKFNVAKVLQSLVPIFDHSVVEQTVRPCLVELSEDPDVDVRYFASQAIQTCNSVMMSS
;
A
#
# COMPACT_ATOMS: atom_id res chain seq x y z
N MET A 1 -26.39 -28.01 24.60
CA MET A 1 -25.89 -26.77 25.23
C MET A 1 -24.67 -26.30 24.44
N MET A 2 -24.88 -25.96 23.17
CA MET A 2 -23.83 -25.79 22.16
C MET A 2 -24.40 -24.96 21.00
N ASP A 3 -24.94 -23.77 21.29
CA ASP A 3 -25.61 -22.93 20.29
C ASP A 3 -25.60 -21.41 20.60
N GLN A 4 -24.64 -20.90 21.38
CA GLN A 4 -24.60 -19.46 21.75
C GLN A 4 -23.21 -18.79 21.76
N LEU A 5 -22.22 -19.29 20.99
CA LEU A 5 -20.89 -18.67 20.93
C LEU A 5 -20.42 -18.27 19.52
N LEU A 6 -21.33 -18.04 18.58
CA LEU A 6 -21.01 -17.60 17.20
C LEU A 6 -21.37 -16.13 16.90
N ASN A 7 -21.44 -15.27 17.91
CA ASN A 7 -21.78 -13.87 17.68
C ASN A 7 -21.02 -12.93 18.63
N ARG A 8 -19.75 -12.63 18.31
CA ARG A 8 -18.98 -11.42 18.71
C ARG A 8 -17.49 -11.54 18.35
N SER A 9 -17.12 -11.20 17.11
CA SER A 9 -15.79 -10.64 16.77
C SER A 9 -15.64 -10.46 15.25
N SER A 10 -16.29 -9.43 14.69
CA SER A 10 -16.02 -9.02 13.30
C SER A 10 -16.18 -7.51 13.18
N HIS A 11 -15.17 -6.76 13.64
CA HIS A 11 -14.90 -5.37 13.24
C HIS A 11 -13.38 -5.17 13.32
N ALA A 12 -12.65 -5.83 12.41
CA ALA A 12 -11.27 -5.47 12.09
C ALA A 12 -11.28 -4.93 10.65
N ILE A 13 -11.09 -3.62 10.54
CA ILE A 13 -10.94 -2.89 9.30
C ILE A 13 -9.57 -3.28 8.73
N ILE A 14 -9.57 -4.10 7.67
CA ILE A 14 -8.36 -4.40 6.89
C ILE A 14 -8.11 -3.19 5.99
N ILE A 15 -7.17 -2.34 6.39
CA ILE A 15 -6.58 -1.30 5.53
C ILE A 15 -5.43 -1.96 4.77
N VAL A 16 -5.66 -2.23 3.48
CA VAL A 16 -4.63 -2.67 2.54
C VAL A 16 -3.88 -1.44 2.04
N PHE A 17 -2.60 -1.29 2.39
CA PHE A 17 -1.69 -0.35 1.73
C PHE A 17 -0.85 -1.09 0.67
N PRO A 18 -0.71 -0.54 -0.55
CA PRO A 18 0.10 -1.14 -1.61
C PRO A 18 1.59 -0.84 -1.41
N CYS A 19 2.42 -1.87 -1.47
CA CYS A 19 3.87 -1.78 -1.35
C CYS A 19 4.51 -1.43 -2.72
N CYS A 20 5.27 -0.34 -2.79
CA CYS A 20 6.13 0.02 -3.92
C CYS A 20 7.43 0.68 -3.43
N ARG A 21 8.55 -0.05 -3.65
CA ARG A 21 9.95 0.35 -3.89
C ARG A 21 10.70 1.34 -2.97
N ASN A 22 11.76 0.79 -2.36
CA ASN A 22 13.20 1.15 -2.34
C ASN A 22 13.71 2.59 -2.09
N ASP A 23 14.85 2.58 -1.37
CA ASP A 23 15.92 3.57 -1.18
C ASP A 23 15.71 4.68 -0.12
N PHE A 24 16.41 4.59 1.03
CA PHE A 24 17.61 5.41 1.36
C PHE A 24 18.10 5.20 2.83
N VAL A 25 19.35 4.73 2.94
CA VAL A 25 20.49 5.20 3.78
C VAL A 25 20.36 5.40 5.31
N PHE A 26 21.21 4.62 6.00
CA PHE A 26 21.75 4.75 7.37
C PHE A 26 22.15 6.18 7.79
N VAL A 27 21.73 6.64 8.98
CA VAL A 27 22.54 7.49 9.88
C VAL A 27 22.19 7.21 11.35
N SER A 28 23.15 6.69 12.10
CA SER A 28 23.15 6.60 13.57
C SER A 28 23.12 7.98 14.24
N ARG A 29 22.36 8.13 15.33
CA ARG A 29 22.77 9.02 16.43
C ARG A 29 22.09 8.70 17.76
N VAL A 30 22.94 8.33 18.72
CA VAL A 30 22.73 8.24 20.16
C VAL A 30 22.53 9.64 20.73
N VAL A 31 21.50 9.84 21.58
CA VAL A 31 21.54 10.82 22.68
C VAL A 31 20.76 10.25 23.88
N TRP A 32 21.47 10.18 25.00
CA TRP A 32 21.02 9.83 26.35
C TRP A 32 20.90 11.13 27.19
N CYS A 33 20.28 11.02 28.37
CA CYS A 33 20.05 12.02 29.45
C CYS A 33 18.67 12.71 29.46
N ALA A 34 18.01 12.98 30.59
CA ALA A 34 18.17 12.64 32.01
C ALA A 34 17.00 13.28 32.79
N PHE A 35 16.57 12.69 33.92
CA PHE A 35 15.90 13.38 35.05
C PHE A 35 16.02 12.46 36.30
N ILE A 36 17.07 12.62 37.12
CA ILE A 36 17.22 13.38 38.39
C ILE A 36 16.65 12.70 39.66
N ASP A 37 17.63 12.29 40.47
CA ASP A 37 17.77 11.97 41.91
C ASP A 37 16.77 12.47 42.97
N ARG A 38 16.65 11.66 44.04
CA ARG A 38 16.69 12.13 45.45
C ARG A 38 17.05 11.04 46.50
N TYR A 39 18.27 11.16 47.03
CA TYR A 39 18.72 11.14 48.45
C TYR A 39 18.37 10.02 49.48
N HIS A 40 19.44 9.29 49.88
CA HIS A 40 19.96 8.96 51.23
C HIS A 40 19.29 7.96 52.23
N GLY A 41 20.06 6.92 52.63
CA GLY A 41 19.98 6.24 53.95
C GLY A 41 20.52 4.79 54.04
N LYS A 42 21.71 4.58 54.65
CA LYS A 42 22.44 3.29 54.95
C LYS A 42 21.83 2.50 56.17
N PRO A 43 22.46 1.42 56.74
CA PRO A 43 22.97 0.11 56.24
C PRO A 43 22.60 -1.12 57.14
N LEU A 44 22.89 -2.38 56.74
CA LEU A 44 23.04 -3.56 57.65
C LEU A 44 23.88 -4.72 57.04
N ILE A 45 25.19 -4.71 57.36
CA ILE A 45 26.03 -5.80 57.92
C ILE A 45 25.71 -7.30 57.64
N SER A 46 26.61 -7.91 56.87
CA SER A 46 27.45 -9.12 57.10
C SER A 46 26.88 -10.52 57.45
N ASN A 47 27.48 -11.48 56.72
CA ASN A 47 27.94 -12.83 57.11
C ASN A 47 26.91 -13.97 57.15
N CYS A 48 26.99 -14.85 56.15
CA CYS A 48 27.35 -16.25 56.41
C CYS A 48 27.90 -16.97 55.16
N PHE A 49 29.04 -17.64 55.38
CA PHE A 49 29.71 -18.65 54.56
C PHE A 49 30.61 -18.22 53.38
N LYS A 50 31.84 -17.84 53.77
CA LYS A 50 33.08 -18.31 53.11
C LYS A 50 33.32 -19.78 53.50
N GLY A 51 33.74 -20.60 52.53
CA GLY A 51 34.44 -21.85 52.84
C GLY A 51 34.32 -22.94 51.80
N PHE A 52 34.90 -22.76 50.62
CA PHE A 52 35.72 -23.77 49.94
C PHE A 52 36.39 -23.08 48.74
N SER A 53 37.70 -22.89 48.85
CA SER A 53 38.53 -22.45 47.74
C SER A 53 39.60 -23.52 47.54
N ILE A 54 39.99 -23.69 46.27
CA ILE A 54 41.19 -24.34 45.75
C ILE A 54 41.07 -25.85 45.42
N ALA A 55 40.78 -26.17 44.15
CA ALA A 55 41.76 -26.75 43.20
C ALA A 55 41.07 -27.47 42.01
N MET A 56 41.05 -26.83 40.84
CA MET A 56 41.10 -27.40 39.46
C MET A 56 40.89 -26.23 38.50
N ALA A 57 41.94 -25.51 38.13
CA ALA A 57 42.77 -25.78 36.95
C ALA A 57 41.99 -25.57 35.64
N MET A 58 42.20 -24.39 35.04
CA MET A 58 42.01 -24.04 33.62
C MET A 58 40.77 -24.65 32.91
N ILE A 59 39.66 -23.94 32.98
CA ILE A 59 38.60 -24.04 31.96
C ILE A 59 38.43 -22.65 31.36
N ASP A 60 38.52 -22.59 30.04
CA ASP A 60 38.54 -21.39 29.21
C ASP A 60 37.46 -20.35 29.55
N GLU A 61 37.90 -19.10 29.66
CA GLU A 61 37.10 -17.92 30.00
C GLU A 61 36.53 -17.16 28.76
N PRO A 62 35.82 -17.82 27.81
CA PRO A 62 34.82 -17.11 26.98
C PRO A 62 33.41 -17.73 27.02
N LEU A 63 33.15 -18.79 27.80
CA LEU A 63 31.91 -19.59 27.69
C LEU A 63 30.74 -19.19 28.62
N TYR A 64 30.97 -18.34 29.62
CA TYR A 64 29.94 -17.98 30.60
C TYR A 64 28.72 -17.24 29.98
N PRO A 65 28.88 -16.28 29.04
CA PRO A 65 27.74 -15.66 28.35
C PRO A 65 26.99 -16.63 27.43
N ILE A 66 27.67 -17.65 26.91
CA ILE A 66 27.08 -18.66 26.01
C ILE A 66 26.21 -19.64 26.81
N ALA A 67 26.65 -20.06 28.00
CA ALA A 67 25.84 -20.88 28.89
C ALA A 67 24.54 -20.16 29.29
N ILE A 68 24.61 -18.85 29.58
CA ILE A 68 23.43 -18.04 29.87
C ILE A 68 22.48 -17.98 28.67
N LEU A 69 22.99 -17.76 27.46
CA LEU A 69 22.17 -17.70 26.24
C LEU A 69 21.52 -19.05 25.90
N ILE A 70 22.20 -20.17 26.17
CA ILE A 70 21.64 -21.52 26.02
C ILE A 70 20.59 -21.81 27.10
N ASP A 71 20.82 -21.36 28.35
CA ASP A 71 19.83 -21.45 29.42
C ASP A 71 18.60 -20.58 29.14
N GLU A 72 18.79 -19.41 28.50
CA GLU A 72 17.68 -18.55 28.07
C GLU A 72 16.83 -19.19 26.97
N LEU A 73 17.42 -20.01 26.08
CA LEU A 73 16.66 -20.78 25.09
C LEU A 73 15.75 -21.85 25.73
N LYS A 74 16.01 -22.23 26.98
CA LYS A 74 15.17 -23.14 27.77
C LYS A 74 14.30 -22.42 28.80
N ASN A 75 14.27 -21.09 28.76
CA ASN A 75 13.53 -20.31 29.74
C ASN A 75 12.02 -20.50 29.56
N GLU A 76 11.25 -20.46 30.65
CA GLU A 76 9.78 -20.53 30.58
C GLU A 76 9.16 -19.30 29.89
N ASP A 77 9.83 -18.14 29.94
CA ASP A 77 9.38 -16.90 29.30
C ASP A 77 9.65 -16.90 27.78
N ILE A 78 8.57 -16.87 27.01
CA ILE A 78 8.55 -16.82 25.54
C ILE A 78 9.38 -15.64 25.01
N GLN A 79 9.31 -14.47 25.65
CA GLN A 79 10.04 -13.28 25.20
C GLN A 79 11.55 -13.43 25.37
N LEU A 80 11.99 -14.13 26.41
CA LEU A 80 13.41 -14.44 26.60
C LEU A 80 13.87 -15.43 25.53
N ARG A 81 13.14 -16.54 25.33
CA ARG A 81 13.46 -17.51 24.25
C ARG A 81 13.52 -16.84 22.87
N LEU A 82 12.53 -16.02 22.55
CA LEU A 82 12.47 -15.28 21.28
C LEU A 82 13.66 -14.32 21.10
N ASN A 83 14.04 -13.59 22.15
CA ASN A 83 15.20 -12.70 22.11
C ASN A 83 16.52 -13.47 21.93
N SER A 84 16.63 -14.66 22.51
CA SER A 84 17.80 -15.52 22.35
C SER A 84 17.86 -16.11 20.94
N ILE A 85 16.73 -16.54 20.37
CA ILE A 85 16.65 -16.98 18.96
C ILE A 85 17.04 -15.85 18.00
N ARG A 86 16.57 -14.62 18.20
CA ARG A 86 16.98 -13.46 17.38
C ARG A 86 18.47 -13.11 17.50
N ARG A 87 19.19 -13.73 18.43
CA ARG A 87 20.63 -13.57 18.65
C ARG A 87 21.42 -14.83 18.33
N LEU A 88 20.81 -15.80 17.64
CA LEU A 88 21.43 -17.09 17.33
C LEU A 88 22.75 -16.93 16.57
N SER A 89 22.82 -15.97 15.64
CA SER A 89 24.04 -15.60 14.91
C SER A 89 25.20 -15.15 15.82
N THR A 90 24.87 -14.46 16.93
CA THR A 90 25.87 -14.05 17.93
C THR A 90 26.34 -15.24 18.75
N ILE A 91 25.42 -16.15 19.12
CA ILE A 91 25.74 -17.38 19.85
C ILE A 91 26.68 -18.26 19.00
N ALA A 92 26.33 -18.52 17.74
CA ALA A 92 27.14 -19.35 16.85
C ALA A 92 28.52 -18.75 16.56
N ARG A 93 28.61 -17.42 16.38
CA ARG A 93 29.90 -16.75 16.23
C ARG A 93 30.81 -16.94 17.45
N ALA A 94 30.22 -16.98 18.65
CA ALA A 94 30.97 -17.17 19.89
C ALA A 94 31.36 -18.64 20.14
N LEU A 95 30.49 -19.59 19.74
CA LEU A 95 30.78 -21.03 19.79
C LEU A 95 31.84 -21.46 18.76
N GLY A 96 31.90 -20.77 17.63
CA GLY A 96 32.66 -21.18 16.46
C GLY A 96 31.92 -22.23 15.64
N GLU A 97 32.37 -22.41 14.40
CA GLU A 97 31.67 -23.19 13.38
C GLU A 97 31.51 -24.66 13.75
N GLU A 98 32.57 -25.29 14.28
CA GLU A 98 32.56 -26.73 14.61
C GLU A 98 31.57 -27.06 15.74
N ARG A 99 31.57 -26.28 16.82
CA ARG A 99 30.65 -26.47 17.95
C ARG A 99 29.23 -26.07 17.58
N THR A 100 29.06 -25.06 16.73
CA THR A 100 27.75 -24.72 16.16
C THR A 100 27.13 -25.94 15.49
N ARG A 101 27.89 -26.65 14.63
CA ARG A 101 27.41 -27.87 13.97
C ARG A 101 27.16 -29.04 14.93
N LYS A 102 28.03 -29.24 15.92
CA LYS A 102 27.99 -30.43 16.81
C LYS A 102 27.07 -30.28 18.03
N GLU A 103 26.78 -29.06 18.45
CA GLU A 103 26.03 -28.79 19.68
C GLU A 103 24.78 -27.95 19.40
N LEU A 104 24.93 -26.75 18.81
CA LEU A 104 23.82 -25.82 18.65
C LEU A 104 22.76 -26.33 17.66
N ILE A 105 23.18 -26.83 16.49
CA ILE A 105 22.23 -27.32 15.48
C ILE A 105 21.43 -28.55 15.96
N PRO A 106 22.06 -29.59 16.56
CA PRO A 106 21.31 -30.67 17.18
C PRO A 106 20.35 -30.18 18.28
N PHE A 107 20.79 -29.24 19.11
CA PHE A 107 19.94 -28.64 20.14
C PHE A 107 18.68 -27.97 19.56
N LEU A 108 18.81 -27.20 18.48
CA LEU A 108 17.66 -26.58 17.80
C LEU A 108 16.76 -27.61 17.11
N SER A 109 17.35 -28.72 16.63
CA SER A 109 16.58 -29.79 15.98
C SER A 109 15.70 -30.54 16.98
N GLU A 110 16.18 -30.71 18.22
CA GLU A 110 15.44 -31.37 19.30
C GLU A 110 14.36 -30.47 19.93
N ASN A 111 14.53 -29.14 19.93
CA ASN A 111 13.56 -28.18 20.48
C ASN A 111 12.67 -27.57 19.38
N ASN A 112 11.89 -28.41 18.71
CA ASN A 112 10.92 -28.00 17.68
C ASN A 112 9.47 -27.87 18.21
N ASP A 113 9.25 -28.15 19.50
CA ASP A 113 7.98 -27.99 20.21
C ASP A 113 8.05 -26.74 21.08
N ASP A 114 7.81 -25.58 20.46
CA ASP A 114 7.85 -24.25 21.08
C ASP A 114 6.71 -23.38 20.51
N ASP A 115 6.54 -22.17 21.06
CA ASP A 115 5.56 -21.20 20.57
C ASP A 115 5.83 -20.80 19.11
N ASP A 116 4.76 -20.60 18.33
CA ASP A 116 4.83 -20.30 16.90
C ASP A 116 5.72 -19.09 16.55
N GLU A 117 5.73 -18.06 17.41
CA GLU A 117 6.60 -16.89 17.22
C GLU A 117 8.09 -17.23 17.33
N VAL A 118 8.44 -18.16 18.22
CA VAL A 118 9.82 -18.63 18.44
C VAL A 118 10.24 -19.50 17.27
N LEU A 119 9.38 -20.44 16.85
CA LEU A 119 9.63 -21.31 15.71
C LEU A 119 9.76 -20.52 14.40
N LEU A 120 8.93 -19.49 14.20
CA LEU A 120 9.01 -18.60 13.04
C LEU A 120 10.34 -17.86 13.00
N ALA A 121 10.77 -17.29 14.12
CA ALA A 121 12.06 -16.62 14.22
C ALA A 121 13.23 -17.60 14.02
N MET A 122 13.11 -18.83 14.51
CA MET A 122 14.11 -19.87 14.33
C MET A 122 14.25 -20.26 12.85
N ALA A 123 13.13 -20.46 12.15
CA ALA A 123 13.12 -20.74 10.71
C ALA A 123 13.82 -19.62 9.92
N GLU A 124 13.58 -18.35 10.28
CA GLU A 124 14.19 -17.19 9.63
C GLU A 124 15.72 -17.12 9.87
N GLU A 125 16.16 -17.26 11.12
CA GLU A 125 17.59 -17.20 11.48
C GLU A 125 18.39 -18.35 10.86
N LEU A 126 17.81 -19.56 10.80
CA LEU A 126 18.45 -20.71 10.17
C LEU A 126 18.68 -20.50 8.65
N GLY A 127 17.84 -19.73 7.97
CA GLY A 127 17.99 -19.42 6.54
C GLY A 127 19.23 -18.59 6.19
N VAL A 128 19.80 -17.86 7.16
CA VAL A 128 21.03 -17.06 7.00
C VAL A 128 22.24 -17.70 7.65
N PHE A 129 22.13 -18.95 8.11
CA PHE A 129 23.11 -19.54 9.02
C PHE A 129 24.33 -20.19 8.35
N VAL A 130 24.35 -20.25 7.01
CA VAL A 130 25.43 -20.87 6.22
C VAL A 130 26.85 -20.38 6.62
N PRO A 131 27.11 -19.07 6.82
CA PRO A 131 28.43 -18.61 7.24
C PRO A 131 28.83 -19.09 8.63
N TYR A 132 27.87 -19.32 9.53
CA TYR A 132 28.13 -19.70 10.92
C TYR A 132 28.36 -21.20 11.11
N VAL A 133 27.99 -22.02 10.13
CA VAL A 133 28.27 -23.46 10.11
C VAL A 133 29.55 -23.80 9.34
N GLY A 134 30.36 -22.82 8.94
CA GLY A 134 31.60 -23.06 8.17
C GLY A 134 31.42 -23.01 6.65
N GLY A 135 30.41 -22.26 6.20
CA GLY A 135 30.17 -21.99 4.79
C GLY A 135 29.42 -23.10 4.07
N VAL A 136 29.43 -23.00 2.74
CA VAL A 136 28.61 -23.83 1.84
C VAL A 136 28.88 -25.33 2.00
N GLU A 137 30.12 -25.73 2.32
CA GLU A 137 30.50 -27.14 2.46
C GLU A 137 29.74 -27.88 3.56
N TYR A 138 29.26 -27.13 4.56
CA TYR A 138 28.53 -27.67 5.69
C TYR A 138 27.07 -27.21 5.73
N ALA A 139 26.55 -26.60 4.64
CA ALA A 139 25.17 -26.13 4.59
C ALA A 139 24.14 -27.24 4.84
N HIS A 140 24.46 -28.49 4.48
CA HIS A 140 23.59 -29.66 4.68
C HIS A 140 23.19 -29.90 6.15
N VAL A 141 23.98 -29.44 7.12
CA VAL A 141 23.66 -29.61 8.55
C VAL A 141 22.46 -28.79 8.99
N LEU A 142 22.08 -27.75 8.23
CA LEU A 142 20.92 -26.90 8.51
C LEU A 142 19.61 -27.51 8.00
N LEU A 143 19.68 -28.57 7.18
CA LEU A 143 18.50 -29.18 6.57
C LEU A 143 17.61 -29.91 7.60
N PRO A 144 18.12 -30.72 8.54
CA PRO A 144 17.28 -31.44 9.51
C PRO A 144 16.39 -30.56 10.42
N PRO A 145 16.87 -29.46 11.04
CA PRO A 145 16.00 -28.61 11.86
C PRO A 145 14.92 -27.94 11.00
N LEU A 146 15.28 -27.46 9.79
CA LEU A 146 14.32 -26.86 8.87
C LEU A 146 13.31 -27.87 8.31
N GLU A 147 13.72 -29.12 8.06
CA GLU A 147 12.83 -30.21 7.65
C GLU A 147 11.76 -30.46 8.71
N THR A 148 12.13 -30.39 9.99
CA THR A 148 11.17 -30.56 11.09
C THR A 148 10.21 -29.38 11.18
N LEU A 149 10.72 -28.15 11.01
CA LEU A 149 9.90 -26.93 10.93
C LEU A 149 8.97 -26.92 9.70
N CYS A 150 9.25 -27.69 8.65
CA CYS A 150 8.35 -27.87 7.50
C CYS A 150 7.13 -28.76 7.80
N ILE A 151 7.08 -29.45 8.94
CA ILE A 151 6.01 -30.40 9.27
C ILE A 151 5.03 -29.84 10.30
N VAL A 152 5.38 -28.75 11.00
CA VAL A 152 4.57 -28.13 12.06
C VAL A 152 3.19 -27.66 11.57
N GLU A 153 2.24 -27.52 12.49
CA GLU A 153 0.85 -27.15 12.15
C GLU A 153 0.69 -25.70 11.70
N GLU A 154 1.49 -24.77 12.22
CA GLU A 154 1.39 -23.37 11.88
C GLU A 154 1.93 -23.07 10.47
N THR A 155 1.09 -22.45 9.64
CA THR A 155 1.41 -22.24 8.21
C THR A 155 2.51 -21.22 8.03
N CYS A 156 2.53 -20.17 8.85
CA CYS A 156 3.55 -19.12 8.74
C CYS A 156 4.96 -19.68 9.00
N VAL A 157 5.09 -20.61 9.95
CA VAL A 157 6.37 -21.27 10.27
C VAL A 157 6.82 -22.16 9.11
N ARG A 158 5.92 -22.98 8.56
CA ARG A 158 6.23 -23.83 7.39
C ARG A 158 6.67 -23.01 6.18
N ASP A 159 5.95 -21.94 5.86
CA ASP A 159 6.26 -21.07 4.71
C ASP A 159 7.66 -20.44 4.88
N LYS A 160 7.98 -19.98 6.09
CA LYS A 160 9.32 -19.43 6.40
C LYS A 160 10.41 -20.52 6.35
N ALA A 161 10.13 -21.73 6.83
CA ALA A 161 11.07 -22.84 6.75
C ALA A 161 11.37 -23.24 5.29
N VAL A 162 10.35 -23.29 4.43
CA VAL A 162 10.50 -23.53 2.99
C VAL A 162 11.30 -22.41 2.33
N GLU A 163 11.04 -21.14 2.66
CA GLU A 163 11.83 -19.99 2.19
C GLU A 163 13.32 -20.12 2.57
N SER A 164 13.60 -20.46 3.83
CA SER A 164 14.95 -20.69 4.34
C SER A 164 15.64 -21.88 3.67
N LEU A 165 14.93 -22.98 3.46
CA LEU A 165 15.46 -24.13 2.70
C LEU A 165 15.79 -23.75 1.25
N CYS A 166 14.95 -22.97 0.57
CA CYS A 166 15.23 -22.50 -0.77
C CYS A 166 16.49 -21.61 -0.80
N ARG A 167 16.63 -20.71 0.18
CA ARG A 167 17.78 -19.83 0.31
C ARG A 167 19.08 -20.60 0.56
N ILE A 168 19.04 -21.65 1.37
CA ILE A 168 20.20 -22.51 1.62
C ILE A 168 20.51 -23.34 0.37
N GLY A 169 19.49 -23.97 -0.24
CA GLY A 169 19.65 -24.81 -1.41
C GLY A 169 20.24 -24.07 -2.62
N THR A 170 19.85 -22.82 -2.87
CA THR A 170 20.47 -22.00 -3.93
C THR A 170 21.97 -21.72 -3.74
N GLN A 171 22.49 -21.86 -2.51
CA GLN A 171 23.91 -21.69 -2.21
C GLN A 171 24.69 -23.01 -2.21
N MET A 172 24.02 -24.16 -2.09
CA MET A 172 24.65 -25.47 -2.00
C MET A 172 25.32 -25.88 -3.32
N LYS A 173 26.39 -26.69 -3.22
CA LYS A 173 27.02 -27.30 -4.39
C LYS A 173 26.07 -28.33 -5.02
N GLU A 174 26.15 -28.53 -6.33
CA GLU A 174 25.30 -29.50 -7.05
C GLU A 174 25.40 -30.92 -6.46
N SER A 175 26.59 -31.36 -6.06
CA SER A 175 26.81 -32.64 -5.37
C SER A 175 25.97 -32.76 -4.09
N ASP A 176 25.95 -31.68 -3.30
CA ASP A 176 25.31 -31.66 -1.99
C ASP A 176 23.79 -31.55 -2.14
N ILE A 177 23.30 -30.91 -3.21
CA ILE A 177 21.89 -30.95 -3.57
C ILE A 177 21.45 -32.38 -3.86
N VAL A 178 22.23 -33.13 -4.64
CA VAL A 178 21.91 -34.52 -4.98
C VAL A 178 21.99 -35.43 -3.76
N GLU A 179 23.01 -35.28 -2.93
CA GLU A 179 23.26 -36.16 -1.79
C GLU A 179 22.34 -35.88 -0.60
N TRP A 180 22.00 -34.61 -0.33
CA TRP A 180 21.30 -34.21 0.91
C TRP A 180 19.93 -33.56 0.67
N PHE A 181 19.85 -32.64 -0.29
CA PHE A 181 18.63 -31.84 -0.50
C PHE A 181 17.54 -32.65 -1.20
N ILE A 182 17.86 -33.41 -2.25
CA ILE A 182 16.89 -34.27 -2.96
C ILE A 182 16.27 -35.30 -1.99
N PRO A 183 17.04 -36.05 -1.17
CA PRO A 183 16.45 -36.95 -0.18
C PRO A 183 15.50 -36.27 0.81
N LEU A 184 15.80 -35.04 1.25
CA LEU A 184 14.87 -34.25 2.09
C LEU A 184 13.56 -33.98 1.36
N VAL A 185 13.61 -33.51 0.11
CA VAL A 185 12.41 -33.24 -0.68
C VAL A 185 11.57 -34.51 -0.85
N LYS A 186 12.22 -35.66 -1.11
CA LYS A 186 11.55 -36.96 -1.23
C LYS A 186 10.88 -37.40 0.07
N ARG A 187 11.53 -37.20 1.22
CA ARG A 187 10.95 -37.52 2.55
C ARG A 187 9.72 -36.66 2.84
N LEU A 188 9.80 -35.35 2.58
CA LEU A 188 8.67 -34.45 2.79
C LEU A 188 7.50 -34.76 1.83
N ALA A 189 7.78 -35.04 0.56
CA ALA A 189 6.77 -35.38 -0.44
C ALA A 189 6.07 -36.72 -0.17
N GLY A 190 6.80 -37.71 0.36
CA GLY A 190 6.26 -39.00 0.78
C GLY A 190 5.78 -39.06 2.23
N GLY A 191 5.74 -37.92 2.95
CA GLY A 191 5.39 -37.87 4.36
C GLY A 191 3.93 -38.25 4.62
N GLU A 192 3.66 -38.92 5.74
CA GLU A 192 2.31 -39.33 6.15
C GLU A 192 1.40 -38.11 6.37
N TRP A 193 1.93 -37.05 6.99
CA TRP A 193 1.21 -35.82 7.27
C TRP A 193 1.17 -34.91 6.04
N PHE A 194 -0.03 -34.37 5.75
CA PHE A 194 -0.21 -33.48 4.61
C PHE A 194 0.59 -32.18 4.74
N THR A 195 0.94 -31.74 5.96
CA THR A 195 1.77 -30.54 6.20
C THR A 195 3.16 -30.68 5.58
N ALA A 196 3.78 -31.85 5.72
CA ALA A 196 5.06 -32.18 5.08
C ALA A 196 4.95 -32.11 3.54
N ARG A 197 3.89 -32.71 3.00
CA ARG A 197 3.64 -32.75 1.55
C ARG A 197 3.36 -31.34 0.98
N VAL A 198 2.60 -30.52 1.70
CA VAL A 198 2.39 -29.10 1.38
C VAL A 198 3.71 -28.34 1.27
N SER A 199 4.59 -28.48 2.27
CA SER A 199 5.90 -27.81 2.29
C SER A 199 6.81 -28.28 1.16
N SER A 200 6.76 -29.58 0.83
CA SER A 200 7.59 -30.16 -0.23
C SER A 200 7.36 -29.51 -1.60
N CYS A 201 6.14 -29.07 -1.90
CA CYS A 201 5.76 -28.48 -3.18
C CYS A 201 6.60 -27.24 -3.55
N GLY A 202 7.07 -26.49 -2.55
CA GLY A 202 7.91 -25.31 -2.74
C GLY A 202 9.38 -25.61 -3.02
N LEU A 203 9.84 -26.85 -2.86
CA LEU A 203 11.27 -27.19 -2.87
C LEU A 203 11.76 -27.83 -4.19
N PHE A 204 10.85 -28.36 -5.00
CA PHE A 204 11.21 -29.09 -6.24
C PHE A 204 12.00 -28.24 -7.24
N HIS A 205 11.70 -26.95 -7.36
CA HIS A 205 12.41 -26.05 -8.28
C HIS A 205 13.89 -25.86 -7.93
N ILE A 206 14.28 -26.04 -6.66
CA ILE A 206 15.68 -26.00 -6.22
C ILE A 206 16.36 -27.35 -6.45
N ALA A 207 15.63 -28.45 -6.24
CA ALA A 207 16.15 -29.81 -6.36
C ALA A 207 16.37 -30.25 -7.82
N HIS A 208 15.47 -29.88 -8.73
CA HIS A 208 15.43 -30.40 -10.10
C HIS A 208 16.65 -30.05 -10.98
N PRO A 209 17.18 -28.80 -10.99
CA PRO A 209 18.29 -28.43 -11.88
C PRO A 209 19.54 -29.29 -11.71
N SER A 210 19.90 -29.62 -10.46
CA SER A 210 21.12 -30.36 -10.12
C SER A 210 20.96 -31.88 -10.17
N ALA A 211 19.73 -32.38 -10.39
CA ALA A 211 19.43 -33.80 -10.38
C ALA A 211 19.94 -34.51 -11.64
N THR A 212 20.29 -35.80 -11.52
CA THR A 212 20.57 -36.65 -12.69
C THR A 212 19.28 -36.93 -13.47
N GLU A 213 19.37 -37.31 -14.75
CA GLU A 213 18.17 -37.54 -15.58
C GLU A 213 17.19 -38.56 -14.97
N LEU A 214 17.69 -39.60 -14.30
CA LEU A 214 16.85 -40.56 -13.57
C LEU A 214 16.11 -39.90 -12.40
N LEU A 215 16.83 -39.08 -11.62
CA LEU A 215 16.26 -38.37 -10.48
C LEU A 215 15.30 -37.26 -10.92
N LYS A 216 15.57 -36.57 -12.03
CA LYS A 216 14.64 -35.60 -12.61
C LYS A 216 13.31 -36.25 -12.98
N ALA A 217 13.33 -37.41 -13.64
CA ALA A 217 12.12 -38.17 -13.96
C ALA A 217 11.37 -38.59 -12.69
N GLU A 218 12.08 -39.04 -11.66
CA GLU A 218 11.49 -39.38 -10.37
C GLU A 218 10.84 -38.17 -9.69
N LEU A 219 11.53 -37.01 -9.67
CA LEU A 219 11.01 -35.76 -9.09
C LEU A 219 9.76 -35.28 -9.83
N ARG A 220 9.73 -35.35 -11.17
CA ARG A 220 8.52 -35.02 -11.95
C ARG A 220 7.36 -35.95 -11.62
N SER A 221 7.61 -37.27 -11.51
CA SER A 221 6.58 -38.24 -11.12
C SER A 221 6.04 -37.98 -9.72
N MET A 222 6.90 -37.64 -8.76
CA MET A 222 6.50 -37.33 -7.37
C MET A 222 5.68 -36.04 -7.30
N TYR A 223 6.07 -35.03 -8.07
CA TYR A 223 5.32 -33.78 -8.16
C TYR A 223 3.93 -34.01 -8.76
N GLY A 224 3.82 -34.87 -9.78
CA GLY A 224 2.54 -35.30 -10.34
C GLY A 224 1.64 -35.97 -9.31
N GLN A 225 2.19 -36.83 -8.44
CA GLN A 225 1.46 -37.44 -7.33
C GLN A 225 0.94 -36.40 -6.33
N LEU A 226 1.74 -35.37 -5.99
CA LEU A 226 1.30 -34.27 -5.12
C LEU A 226 0.16 -33.45 -5.75
N CYS A 227 0.14 -33.31 -7.07
CA CYS A 227 -0.93 -32.63 -7.80
C CYS A 227 -2.24 -33.44 -7.82
N GLN A 228 -2.17 -34.75 -7.59
CA GLN A 228 -3.32 -35.65 -7.50
C GLN A 228 -3.57 -36.14 -6.06
N ASP A 229 -2.98 -35.50 -5.06
CA ASP A 229 -3.10 -35.89 -3.64
C ASP A 229 -4.56 -35.85 -3.17
N ASP A 230 -4.96 -36.82 -2.34
CA ASP A 230 -6.32 -36.88 -1.79
C ASP A 230 -6.68 -35.61 -0.99
N MET A 231 -5.68 -34.96 -0.37
CA MET A 231 -5.88 -33.76 0.43
C MET A 231 -5.82 -32.49 -0.45
N PRO A 232 -6.92 -31.71 -0.54
CA PRO A 232 -6.96 -30.50 -1.36
C PRO A 232 -5.88 -29.46 -1.03
N MET A 233 -5.46 -29.39 0.24
CA MET A 233 -4.41 -28.46 0.67
C MET A 233 -3.07 -28.73 -0.02
N VAL A 234 -2.74 -30.00 -0.28
CA VAL A 234 -1.51 -30.41 -0.97
C VAL A 234 -1.63 -30.03 -2.45
N ARG A 235 -2.74 -30.39 -3.11
CA ARG A 235 -2.99 -30.02 -4.52
C ARG A 235 -2.96 -28.51 -4.72
N ARG A 236 -3.52 -27.75 -3.77
CA ARG A 236 -3.46 -26.28 -3.76
C ARG A 236 -2.02 -25.76 -3.67
N SER A 237 -1.21 -26.33 -2.79
CA SER A 237 0.22 -25.97 -2.67
C SER A 237 0.99 -26.30 -3.95
N ALA A 238 0.74 -27.47 -4.54
CA ALA A 238 1.34 -27.90 -5.79
C ALA A 238 0.96 -26.95 -6.94
N ALA A 239 -0.34 -26.66 -7.13
CA ALA A 239 -0.80 -25.71 -8.15
C ALA A 239 -0.13 -24.33 -8.03
N SER A 240 0.02 -23.80 -6.80
CA SER A 240 0.66 -22.50 -6.57
C SER A 240 2.17 -22.48 -6.89
N ASN A 241 2.86 -23.62 -6.81
CA ASN A 241 4.29 -23.73 -7.07
C ASN A 241 4.62 -24.30 -8.45
N LEU A 242 3.62 -24.75 -9.21
CA LEU A 242 3.79 -25.39 -10.52
C LEU A 242 4.59 -24.49 -11.48
N GLY A 243 4.30 -23.20 -11.53
CA GLY A 243 5.03 -22.26 -12.40
C GLY A 243 6.53 -22.17 -12.09
N LYS A 244 6.91 -22.20 -10.81
CA LYS A 244 8.34 -22.18 -10.39
C LYS A 244 9.03 -23.48 -10.77
N PHE A 245 8.35 -24.61 -10.59
CA PHE A 245 8.89 -25.92 -10.96
C PHE A 245 9.00 -26.08 -12.48
N ALA A 246 7.96 -25.68 -13.22
CA ALA A 246 7.94 -25.71 -14.68
C ALA A 246 9.11 -24.93 -15.30
N ALA A 247 9.50 -23.80 -14.69
CA ALA A 247 10.62 -22.98 -15.16
C ALA A 247 11.99 -23.67 -15.08
N THR A 248 12.11 -24.79 -14.34
CA THR A 248 13.36 -25.54 -14.19
C THR A 248 13.36 -26.87 -14.95
N VAL A 249 12.29 -27.15 -15.71
CA VAL A 249 12.10 -28.37 -16.50
C VAL A 249 12.44 -28.12 -17.97
N GLU A 250 13.04 -29.11 -18.63
CA GLU A 250 13.42 -29.01 -20.04
C GLU A 250 12.18 -28.96 -20.96
N ALA A 251 12.30 -28.26 -22.10
CA ALA A 251 11.16 -27.97 -22.99
C ALA A 251 10.35 -29.22 -23.43
N ASN A 252 10.99 -30.36 -23.67
CA ASN A 252 10.28 -31.60 -24.03
C ASN A 252 9.40 -32.11 -22.88
N ASN A 253 9.96 -32.17 -21.67
CA ASN A 253 9.26 -32.63 -20.47
C ASN A 253 8.23 -31.58 -19.99
N LEU A 254 8.44 -30.31 -20.30
CA LEU A 254 7.47 -29.25 -20.07
C LEU A 254 6.20 -29.52 -20.89
N LYS A 255 6.33 -29.80 -22.19
CA LYS A 255 5.19 -30.06 -23.09
C LYS A 255 4.47 -31.39 -22.79
N THR A 256 5.14 -32.37 -22.20
CA THR A 256 4.52 -33.67 -21.86
C THR A 256 4.05 -33.71 -20.41
N ASP A 257 4.98 -33.74 -19.47
CA ASP A 257 4.72 -34.11 -18.08
C ASP A 257 4.04 -32.94 -17.35
N ILE A 258 4.60 -31.73 -17.48
CA ILE A 258 4.09 -30.55 -16.79
C ILE A 258 2.74 -30.12 -17.35
N MET A 259 2.55 -30.16 -18.67
CA MET A 259 1.25 -29.86 -19.27
C MET A 259 0.17 -30.88 -18.90
N SER A 260 0.51 -32.17 -18.81
CA SER A 260 -0.44 -33.18 -18.32
C SER A 260 -0.86 -32.90 -16.87
N ILE A 261 0.10 -32.59 -15.99
CA ILE A 261 -0.18 -32.22 -14.59
C ILE A 261 -1.05 -30.96 -14.52
N PHE A 262 -0.75 -29.97 -15.36
CA PHE A 262 -1.51 -28.74 -15.44
C PHE A 262 -2.96 -29.00 -15.87
N GLU A 263 -3.16 -29.78 -16.93
CA GLU A 263 -4.50 -30.13 -17.44
C GLU A 263 -5.34 -30.82 -16.35
N ASP A 264 -4.76 -31.74 -15.58
CA ASP A 264 -5.44 -32.38 -14.44
C ASP A 264 -5.89 -31.36 -13.38
N LEU A 265 -5.00 -30.44 -12.98
CA LEU A 265 -5.32 -29.39 -12.01
C LEU A 265 -6.41 -28.44 -12.51
N THR A 266 -6.56 -28.26 -13.83
CA THR A 266 -7.64 -27.42 -14.38
C THR A 266 -9.02 -28.05 -14.24
N GLN A 267 -9.09 -29.37 -14.10
CA GLN A 267 -10.32 -30.14 -13.94
C GLN A 267 -10.59 -30.54 -12.48
N ASP A 268 -9.82 -30.01 -11.52
CA ASP A 268 -9.96 -30.31 -10.10
C ASP A 268 -11.39 -30.01 -9.60
N ASP A 269 -11.90 -30.83 -8.69
CA ASP A 269 -13.23 -30.66 -8.12
C ASP A 269 -13.32 -29.40 -7.22
N GLN A 270 -12.21 -29.03 -6.58
CA GLN A 270 -12.12 -27.90 -5.68
C GLN A 270 -11.84 -26.60 -6.44
N ASP A 271 -12.71 -25.61 -6.27
CA ASP A 271 -12.52 -24.30 -6.89
C ASP A 271 -11.22 -23.61 -6.42
N SER A 272 -10.81 -23.87 -5.17
CA SER A 272 -9.57 -23.39 -4.58
C SER A 272 -8.30 -23.84 -5.30
N VAL A 273 -8.34 -24.98 -6.00
CA VAL A 273 -7.23 -25.48 -6.82
C VAL A 273 -7.35 -24.91 -8.23
N ARG A 274 -8.55 -24.95 -8.83
CA ARG A 274 -8.77 -24.39 -10.18
C ARG A 274 -8.43 -22.90 -10.28
N LEU A 275 -8.70 -22.11 -9.24
CA LEU A 275 -8.33 -20.69 -9.24
C LEU A 275 -6.82 -20.48 -9.28
N LEU A 276 -6.02 -21.38 -8.70
CA LEU A 276 -4.56 -21.34 -8.78
C LEU A 276 -4.04 -21.82 -10.13
N ALA A 277 -4.76 -22.73 -10.79
CA ALA A 277 -4.45 -23.11 -12.16
C ALA A 277 -4.58 -21.92 -13.14
N VAL A 278 -5.45 -20.93 -12.85
CA VAL A 278 -5.47 -19.67 -13.61
C VAL A 278 -4.13 -18.94 -13.49
N GLU A 279 -3.55 -18.85 -12.28
CA GLU A 279 -2.22 -18.27 -12.08
C GLU A 279 -1.12 -19.06 -12.79
N GLY A 280 -1.27 -20.38 -12.81
CA GLY A 280 -0.45 -21.30 -13.60
C GLY A 280 -0.46 -20.96 -15.10
N CYS A 281 -1.59 -20.54 -15.67
CA CYS A 281 -1.69 -20.16 -17.08
C CYS A 281 -0.70 -19.03 -17.44
N ALA A 282 -0.60 -18.00 -16.60
CA ALA A 282 0.29 -16.87 -16.84
C ALA A 282 1.77 -17.25 -16.66
N ALA A 283 2.08 -18.16 -15.73
CA ALA A 283 3.44 -18.65 -15.53
C ALA A 283 3.89 -19.56 -16.69
N LEU A 284 3.07 -20.56 -17.06
CA LEU A 284 3.35 -21.48 -18.16
C LEU A 284 3.35 -20.77 -19.51
N GLY A 285 2.47 -19.78 -19.71
CA GLY A 285 2.42 -18.98 -20.93
C GLY A 285 3.70 -18.20 -21.24
N LYS A 286 4.56 -17.96 -20.25
CA LYS A 286 5.90 -17.35 -20.43
C LYS A 286 6.98 -18.36 -20.80
N LEU A 287 6.72 -19.66 -20.58
CA LEU A 287 7.68 -20.75 -20.79
C LEU A 287 7.42 -21.49 -22.11
N LEU A 288 6.17 -21.49 -22.57
CA LEU A 288 5.72 -22.16 -23.78
C LEU A 288 5.88 -21.28 -25.02
N GLU A 289 5.94 -21.92 -26.19
CA GLU A 289 5.88 -21.23 -27.46
C GLU A 289 4.43 -20.74 -27.72
N PRO A 290 4.22 -19.63 -28.45
CA PRO A 290 2.87 -19.09 -28.68
C PRO A 290 1.87 -20.09 -29.28
N GLN A 291 2.35 -21.03 -30.12
CA GLN A 291 1.50 -22.07 -30.70
C GLN A 291 0.96 -23.03 -29.63
N ASP A 292 1.78 -23.40 -28.65
CA ASP A 292 1.39 -24.28 -27.55
C ASP A 292 0.47 -23.53 -26.56
N CYS A 293 0.72 -22.23 -26.34
CA CYS A 293 -0.19 -21.38 -25.55
C CYS A 293 -1.59 -21.36 -26.15
N VAL A 294 -1.70 -21.24 -27.47
CA VAL A 294 -2.99 -21.28 -28.17
C VAL A 294 -3.63 -22.67 -28.10
N ALA A 295 -2.83 -23.73 -28.21
CA ALA A 295 -3.36 -25.10 -28.18
C ALA A 295 -3.85 -25.53 -26.79
N HIS A 296 -3.13 -25.18 -25.72
CA HIS A 296 -3.36 -25.71 -24.38
C HIS A 296 -3.86 -24.69 -23.36
N ILE A 297 -3.33 -23.45 -23.37
CA ILE A 297 -3.67 -22.45 -22.34
C ILE A 297 -4.96 -21.69 -22.70
N LEU A 298 -5.14 -21.31 -23.97
CA LEU A 298 -6.32 -20.56 -24.41
C LEU A 298 -7.66 -21.27 -24.14
N PRO A 299 -7.83 -22.59 -24.43
CA PRO A 299 -9.08 -23.29 -24.13
C PRO A 299 -9.41 -23.29 -22.63
N VAL A 300 -8.38 -23.41 -21.78
CA VAL A 300 -8.52 -23.38 -20.32
C VAL A 300 -9.04 -22.02 -19.86
N ILE A 301 -8.48 -20.91 -20.35
CA ILE A 301 -8.93 -19.56 -20.01
C ILE A 301 -10.38 -19.33 -20.44
N VAL A 302 -10.73 -19.74 -21.66
CA VAL A 302 -12.10 -19.60 -22.19
C VAL A 302 -13.09 -20.42 -21.38
N ASN A 303 -12.72 -21.63 -20.96
CA ASN A 303 -13.53 -22.46 -20.08
C ASN A 303 -13.68 -21.85 -18.68
N PHE A 304 -12.58 -21.39 -18.08
CA PHE A 304 -12.58 -20.77 -16.76
C PHE A 304 -13.34 -19.44 -16.72
N SER A 305 -13.44 -18.69 -17.82
CA SER A 305 -14.34 -17.53 -17.92
C SER A 305 -15.82 -17.87 -17.72
N GLN A 306 -16.17 -19.16 -17.78
CA GLN A 306 -17.51 -19.71 -17.61
C GLN A 306 -17.58 -20.73 -16.46
N ASP A 307 -16.55 -20.78 -15.60
CA ASP A 307 -16.52 -21.71 -14.46
C ASP A 307 -17.75 -21.49 -13.55
N LYS A 308 -18.22 -22.56 -12.92
CA LYS A 308 -19.35 -22.48 -11.97
C LYS A 308 -19.02 -21.59 -10.77
N SER A 309 -17.78 -21.63 -10.28
CA SER A 309 -17.30 -20.79 -9.18
C SER A 309 -16.95 -19.39 -9.68
N TRP A 310 -17.60 -18.39 -9.08
CA TRP A 310 -17.30 -16.98 -9.37
C TRP A 310 -15.86 -16.61 -9.00
N ARG A 311 -15.22 -17.33 -8.06
CA ARG A 311 -13.82 -17.09 -7.66
C ARG A 311 -12.84 -17.41 -8.78
N VAL A 312 -13.11 -18.47 -9.53
CA VAL A 312 -12.30 -18.84 -10.71
C VAL A 312 -12.49 -17.80 -11.80
N ARG A 313 -13.74 -17.41 -12.10
CA ARG A 313 -14.05 -16.34 -13.08
C ARG A 313 -13.42 -15.00 -12.70
N TYR A 314 -13.46 -14.65 -11.41
CA TYR A 314 -12.80 -13.47 -10.84
C TYR A 314 -11.29 -13.52 -11.07
N MET A 315 -10.65 -14.67 -10.85
CA MET A 315 -9.22 -14.81 -11.10
C MET A 315 -8.88 -14.63 -12.59
N VAL A 316 -9.71 -15.16 -13.50
CA VAL A 316 -9.54 -14.90 -14.94
C VAL A 316 -9.63 -13.41 -15.24
N ALA A 317 -10.61 -12.69 -14.69
CA ALA A 317 -10.75 -11.24 -14.88
C ALA A 317 -9.52 -10.47 -14.37
N ASN A 318 -8.91 -10.92 -13.27
CA ASN A 318 -7.73 -10.28 -12.69
C ASN A 318 -6.46 -10.46 -13.52
N GLN A 319 -6.28 -11.63 -14.12
CA GLN A 319 -5.07 -12.01 -14.86
C GLN A 319 -5.22 -11.90 -16.38
N LEU A 320 -6.38 -11.47 -16.87
CA LEU A 320 -6.68 -11.45 -18.31
C LEU A 320 -5.61 -10.73 -19.13
N TYR A 321 -4.98 -9.68 -18.58
CA TYR A 321 -3.95 -8.91 -19.26
C TYR A 321 -2.68 -9.74 -19.51
N GLU A 322 -2.15 -10.39 -18.47
CA GLU A 322 -0.99 -11.27 -18.55
C GLU A 322 -1.25 -12.45 -19.49
N LEU A 323 -2.49 -12.93 -19.54
CA LEU A 323 -2.91 -14.01 -20.43
C LEU A 323 -2.99 -13.57 -21.90
N CYS A 324 -3.42 -12.34 -22.18
CA CYS A 324 -3.40 -11.78 -23.54
C CYS A 324 -1.97 -11.68 -24.09
N GLU A 325 -1.01 -11.27 -23.26
CA GLU A 325 0.40 -11.21 -23.65
C GLU A 325 0.96 -12.61 -24.00
N ALA A 326 0.54 -13.66 -23.28
CA ALA A 326 1.00 -15.03 -23.52
C ALA A 326 0.46 -15.67 -24.81
N VAL A 327 -0.82 -15.44 -25.15
CA VAL A 327 -1.44 -16.06 -26.35
C VAL A 327 -1.26 -15.21 -27.61
N GLY A 328 -0.95 -13.92 -27.47
CA GLY A 328 -0.76 -13.01 -28.59
C GLY A 328 -2.05 -12.37 -29.12
N PRO A 329 -1.93 -11.43 -30.08
CA PRO A 329 -3.01 -10.51 -30.45
C PRO A 329 -4.17 -11.16 -31.23
N GLU A 330 -3.89 -12.12 -32.11
CA GLU A 330 -4.91 -12.75 -32.97
C GLU A 330 -5.88 -13.64 -32.15
N PRO A 331 -5.40 -14.56 -31.29
CA PRO A 331 -6.28 -15.31 -30.37
C PRO A 331 -6.98 -14.42 -29.35
N THR A 332 -6.31 -13.34 -28.91
CA THR A 332 -6.92 -12.34 -28.03
C THR A 332 -8.18 -11.73 -28.67
N CYS A 333 -8.10 -11.37 -29.96
CA CYS A 333 -9.22 -10.75 -30.66
C CYS A 333 -10.39 -11.71 -30.92
N SER A 334 -10.10 -12.97 -31.24
CA SER A 334 -11.12 -13.96 -31.64
C SER A 334 -11.81 -14.63 -30.45
N ASP A 335 -11.05 -15.08 -29.46
CA ASP A 335 -11.55 -15.92 -28.37
C ASP A 335 -11.63 -15.21 -27.01
N LEU A 336 -10.67 -14.33 -26.70
CA LEU A 336 -10.66 -13.64 -25.41
C LEU A 336 -11.64 -12.44 -25.35
N VAL A 337 -11.95 -11.79 -26.47
CA VAL A 337 -12.98 -10.71 -26.49
C VAL A 337 -14.35 -11.25 -26.06
N PRO A 338 -14.90 -12.35 -26.62
CA PRO A 338 -16.13 -12.95 -26.12
C PRO A 338 -16.06 -13.36 -24.64
N ALA A 339 -14.93 -13.92 -24.19
CA ALA A 339 -14.73 -14.27 -22.80
C ALA A 339 -14.78 -13.05 -21.87
N TYR A 340 -14.13 -11.97 -22.26
CA TYR A 340 -14.14 -10.74 -21.48
C TYR A 340 -15.50 -10.07 -21.43
N VAL A 341 -16.26 -10.07 -22.54
CA VAL A 341 -17.65 -9.59 -22.56
C VAL A 341 -18.52 -10.36 -21.56
N ARG A 342 -18.33 -11.68 -21.43
CA ARG A 342 -19.03 -12.47 -20.40
C ARG A 342 -18.66 -12.03 -18.98
N LEU A 343 -17.38 -11.79 -18.71
CA LEU A 343 -16.90 -11.33 -17.40
C LEU A 343 -17.41 -9.91 -17.05
N LEU A 344 -17.49 -9.01 -18.03
CA LEU A 344 -18.08 -7.67 -17.85
C LEU A 344 -19.58 -7.75 -17.53
N ARG A 345 -20.28 -8.79 -18.00
CA ARG A 345 -21.70 -9.06 -17.76
C ARG A 345 -21.94 -10.19 -16.76
N ASP A 346 -20.95 -10.49 -15.91
CA ASP A 346 -21.07 -11.59 -14.95
C ASP A 346 -22.22 -11.33 -13.97
N ASN A 347 -22.86 -12.38 -13.49
CA ASN A 347 -23.92 -12.25 -12.49
C ASN A 347 -23.36 -11.75 -11.14
N GLU A 348 -22.12 -12.09 -10.82
CA GLU A 348 -21.47 -11.71 -9.56
C GLU A 348 -20.79 -10.34 -9.65
N ALA A 349 -21.05 -9.47 -8.67
CA ALA A 349 -20.56 -8.10 -8.70
C ALA A 349 -19.03 -8.04 -8.60
N GLU A 350 -18.41 -8.90 -7.78
CA GLU A 350 -16.94 -8.96 -7.62
C GLU A 350 -16.22 -9.26 -8.93
N VAL A 351 -16.78 -10.13 -9.78
CA VAL A 351 -16.22 -10.43 -11.11
C VAL A 351 -16.34 -9.20 -12.01
N ARG A 352 -17.50 -8.52 -12.01
CA ARG A 352 -17.70 -7.29 -12.79
C ARG A 352 -16.79 -6.15 -12.32
N ILE A 353 -16.53 -6.02 -11.01
CA ILE A 353 -15.59 -5.04 -10.44
C ILE A 353 -14.18 -5.28 -11.00
N ALA A 354 -13.69 -6.52 -10.90
CA ALA A 354 -12.37 -6.89 -11.40
C ALA A 354 -12.26 -6.64 -12.92
N ALA A 355 -13.28 -7.06 -13.69
CA ALA A 355 -13.33 -6.86 -15.13
C ALA A 355 -13.35 -5.37 -15.49
N ALA A 356 -14.25 -4.58 -14.89
CA ALA A 356 -14.39 -3.15 -15.16
C ALA A 356 -13.08 -2.38 -14.88
N GLY A 357 -12.38 -2.71 -13.78
CA GLY A 357 -11.10 -2.10 -13.43
C GLY A 357 -9.96 -2.37 -14.42
N LYS A 358 -10.13 -3.32 -15.35
CA LYS A 358 -9.13 -3.68 -16.38
C LYS A 358 -9.51 -3.21 -17.79
N VAL A 359 -10.68 -2.60 -17.98
CA VAL A 359 -11.24 -2.32 -19.32
C VAL A 359 -10.31 -1.47 -20.18
N THR A 360 -9.68 -0.46 -19.60
CA THR A 360 -8.70 0.40 -20.27
C THR A 360 -7.48 -0.37 -20.75
N LYS A 361 -6.95 -1.27 -19.91
CA LYS A 361 -5.77 -2.06 -20.28
C LYS A 361 -6.09 -3.02 -21.42
N PHE A 362 -7.24 -3.69 -21.34
CA PHE A 362 -7.70 -4.61 -22.37
C PHE A 362 -7.95 -3.89 -23.71
N CYS A 363 -8.60 -2.71 -23.68
CA CYS A 363 -8.86 -1.94 -24.89
C CYS A 363 -7.58 -1.50 -25.62
N ARG A 364 -6.46 -1.27 -24.90
CA ARG A 364 -5.18 -0.91 -25.53
C ARG A 364 -4.54 -2.05 -26.33
N ILE A 365 -4.89 -3.30 -26.02
CA ILE A 365 -4.43 -4.48 -26.77
C ILE A 365 -5.29 -4.68 -28.03
N LEU A 366 -6.55 -4.25 -27.98
CA LEU A 366 -7.49 -4.42 -29.09
C LEU A 366 -7.36 -3.31 -30.13
N ASN A 367 -7.80 -3.63 -31.35
CA ASN A 367 -8.06 -2.62 -32.36
C ASN A 367 -9.28 -1.75 -31.95
N PRO A 368 -9.27 -0.43 -32.24
CA PRO A 368 -10.35 0.49 -31.86
C PRO A 368 -11.75 0.02 -32.29
N HIS A 369 -11.84 -0.60 -33.47
CA HIS A 369 -13.11 -1.13 -33.99
C HIS A 369 -13.74 -2.19 -33.08
N LEU A 370 -12.95 -3.14 -32.58
CA LEU A 370 -13.44 -4.19 -31.67
C LEU A 370 -13.81 -3.62 -30.31
N ALA A 371 -13.06 -2.63 -29.82
CA ALA A 371 -13.37 -1.95 -28.57
C ALA A 371 -14.73 -1.23 -28.66
N ILE A 372 -14.99 -0.50 -29.75
CA ILE A 372 -16.27 0.18 -29.99
C ILE A 372 -17.41 -0.83 -30.16
N GLN A 373 -17.19 -1.91 -30.92
CA GLN A 373 -18.24 -2.86 -31.25
C GLN A 373 -18.66 -3.74 -30.05
N HIS A 374 -17.70 -4.20 -29.25
CA HIS A 374 -17.94 -5.23 -28.23
C HIS A 374 -17.80 -4.72 -26.80
N ILE A 375 -16.83 -3.85 -26.52
CA ILE A 375 -16.51 -3.43 -25.14
C ILE A 375 -17.32 -2.22 -24.72
N LEU A 376 -17.44 -1.21 -25.59
CA LEU A 376 -18.16 0.03 -25.30
C LEU A 376 -19.64 -0.17 -24.91
N PRO A 377 -20.41 -1.08 -25.53
CA PRO A 377 -21.76 -1.40 -25.05
C PRO A 377 -21.79 -1.92 -23.61
N CYS A 378 -20.81 -2.76 -23.25
CA CYS A 378 -20.68 -3.27 -21.88
C CYS A 378 -20.31 -2.16 -20.90
N VAL A 379 -19.42 -1.24 -21.30
CA VAL A 379 -19.07 -0.05 -20.48
C VAL A 379 -20.30 0.83 -20.23
N LYS A 380 -21.16 1.00 -21.22
CA LYS A 380 -22.43 1.73 -21.07
C LYS A 380 -23.35 1.05 -20.05
N GLU A 381 -23.50 -0.27 -20.12
CA GLU A 381 -24.29 -1.04 -19.14
C GLU A 381 -23.71 -0.92 -17.73
N LEU A 382 -22.40 -1.10 -17.59
CA LEU A 382 -21.66 -1.00 -16.31
C LEU A 382 -21.75 0.38 -15.67
N SER A 383 -21.91 1.45 -16.47
CA SER A 383 -22.09 2.80 -15.95
C SER A 383 -23.41 2.99 -15.19
N SER A 384 -24.37 2.11 -15.43
CA SER A 384 -25.67 2.05 -14.77
C SER A 384 -25.84 0.78 -13.92
N ASP A 385 -24.75 0.11 -13.56
CA ASP A 385 -24.77 -1.13 -12.77
C ASP A 385 -25.46 -0.91 -11.41
N SER A 386 -26.17 -1.93 -10.91
CA SER A 386 -26.82 -1.86 -9.60
C SER A 386 -25.81 -1.73 -8.45
N SER A 387 -24.60 -2.28 -8.62
CA SER A 387 -23.52 -2.19 -7.63
C SER A 387 -22.73 -0.89 -7.77
N GLN A 388 -22.73 -0.09 -6.70
CA GLN A 388 -21.91 1.12 -6.61
C GLN A 388 -20.41 0.84 -6.78
N HIS A 389 -19.95 -0.34 -6.38
CA HIS A 389 -18.54 -0.73 -6.48
C HIS A 389 -18.14 -1.00 -7.93
N VAL A 390 -19.03 -1.57 -8.74
CA VAL A 390 -18.81 -1.74 -10.18
C VAL A 390 -18.71 -0.39 -10.88
N ARG A 391 -19.68 0.50 -10.63
CA ARG A 391 -19.68 1.87 -11.18
C ARG A 391 -18.42 2.64 -10.77
N SER A 392 -17.98 2.49 -9.51
CA SER A 392 -16.78 3.11 -8.97
C SER A 392 -15.50 2.57 -9.63
N ALA A 393 -15.40 1.25 -9.81
CA ALA A 393 -14.29 0.62 -10.51
C ALA A 393 -14.19 1.12 -11.96
N LEU A 394 -15.31 1.17 -12.69
CA LEU A 394 -15.35 1.73 -14.04
C LEU A 394 -14.92 3.21 -14.07
N ALA A 395 -15.49 4.03 -13.18
CA ALA A 395 -15.18 5.46 -13.09
C ALA A 395 -13.69 5.74 -12.88
N SER A 396 -12.99 4.87 -12.16
CA SER A 396 -11.55 5.02 -11.90
C SER A 396 -10.67 4.88 -13.14
N VAL A 397 -11.16 4.22 -14.20
CA VAL A 397 -10.36 3.88 -15.39
C VAL A 397 -10.94 4.37 -16.72
N ILE A 398 -12.23 4.73 -16.79
CA ILE A 398 -12.98 4.96 -18.03
C ILE A 398 -12.29 5.89 -19.03
N MET A 399 -11.68 6.99 -18.56
CA MET A 399 -11.03 7.96 -19.44
C MET A 399 -9.74 7.46 -20.08
N GLY A 400 -9.17 6.37 -19.57
CA GLY A 400 -8.05 5.72 -20.22
C GLY A 400 -8.40 5.06 -21.57
N MET A 401 -9.69 4.91 -21.90
CA MET A 401 -10.16 4.44 -23.21
C MET A 401 -10.12 5.53 -24.29
N ALA A 402 -10.14 6.82 -23.93
CA ALA A 402 -10.23 7.90 -24.90
C ALA A 402 -9.10 7.89 -25.96
N PRO A 403 -7.82 7.64 -25.62
CA PRO A 403 -6.75 7.53 -26.62
C PRO A 403 -6.94 6.37 -27.60
N VAL A 404 -7.64 5.31 -27.20
CA VAL A 404 -7.91 4.13 -28.05
C VAL A 404 -9.06 4.41 -29.01
N LEU A 405 -10.12 5.04 -28.51
CA LEU A 405 -11.34 5.32 -29.29
C LEU A 405 -11.13 6.47 -30.28
N GLY A 406 -10.21 7.39 -29.99
CA GLY A 406 -10.03 8.62 -30.75
C GLY A 406 -11.04 9.70 -30.33
N LYS A 407 -10.84 10.91 -30.85
CA LYS A 407 -11.57 12.11 -30.40
C LYS A 407 -13.07 12.01 -30.64
N ASP A 408 -13.50 11.65 -31.85
CA ASP A 408 -14.91 11.66 -32.24
C ASP A 408 -15.72 10.65 -31.42
N ALA A 409 -15.29 9.39 -31.35
CA ALA A 409 -15.95 8.37 -30.54
C ALA A 409 -15.90 8.67 -29.04
N THR A 410 -14.86 9.36 -28.55
CA THR A 410 -14.82 9.82 -27.15
C THR A 410 -15.91 10.84 -26.88
N ILE A 411 -16.14 11.79 -27.80
CA ILE A 411 -17.15 12.83 -27.65
C ILE A 411 -18.56 12.24 -27.78
N ASP A 412 -18.79 11.40 -28.78
CA ASP A 412 -20.13 10.90 -29.10
C ASP A 412 -20.59 9.82 -28.11
N GLU A 413 -19.69 8.96 -27.63
CA GLU A 413 -20.06 7.77 -26.85
C GLU A 413 -19.54 7.79 -25.40
N LEU A 414 -18.29 8.21 -25.18
CA LEU A 414 -17.69 8.14 -23.84
C LEU A 414 -18.08 9.32 -22.94
N LEU A 415 -18.20 10.52 -23.50
CA LEU A 415 -18.55 11.73 -22.77
C LEU A 415 -19.95 11.65 -22.12
N PRO A 416 -21.01 11.13 -22.78
CA PRO A 416 -22.29 10.89 -22.12
C PRO A 416 -22.19 9.97 -20.90
N ILE A 417 -21.38 8.91 -20.99
CA ILE A 417 -21.15 7.97 -19.88
C ILE A 417 -20.41 8.68 -18.74
N PHE A 418 -19.37 9.45 -19.07
CA PHE A 418 -18.61 10.25 -18.10
C PHE A 418 -19.51 11.23 -17.34
N LEU A 419 -20.36 11.97 -18.06
CA LEU A 419 -21.31 12.93 -17.45
C LEU A 419 -22.35 12.24 -16.57
N SER A 420 -22.81 11.04 -16.95
CA SER A 420 -23.71 10.23 -16.14
C SER A 420 -23.05 9.83 -14.81
N LEU A 421 -21.81 9.33 -14.85
CA LEU A 421 -21.05 8.94 -13.64
C LEU A 421 -20.65 10.14 -12.79
N LEU A 422 -20.45 11.32 -13.40
CA LEU A 422 -20.19 12.56 -12.67
C LEU A 422 -21.38 12.97 -11.78
N LYS A 423 -22.59 12.55 -12.16
CA LYS A 423 -23.86 12.79 -11.44
C LYS A 423 -24.35 11.56 -10.67
N ASP A 424 -23.49 10.56 -10.46
CA ASP A 424 -23.86 9.34 -9.74
C ASP A 424 -24.29 9.64 -8.31
N GLU A 425 -25.20 8.85 -7.76
CA GLU A 425 -25.65 8.99 -6.38
C GLU A 425 -24.52 8.72 -5.36
N PHE A 426 -23.57 7.86 -5.70
CA PHE A 426 -22.50 7.45 -4.78
C PHE A 426 -21.26 8.35 -4.86
N PRO A 427 -20.78 8.92 -3.72
CA PRO A 427 -19.67 9.86 -3.72
C PRO A 427 -18.37 9.33 -4.33
N ASP A 428 -18.01 8.06 -4.10
CA ASP A 428 -16.74 7.53 -4.59
C ASP A 428 -16.71 7.43 -6.12
N VAL A 429 -17.87 7.19 -6.76
CA VAL A 429 -17.98 7.23 -8.23
C VAL A 429 -17.67 8.63 -8.73
N ARG A 430 -18.32 9.65 -8.14
CA ARG A 430 -18.11 11.05 -8.50
C ARG A 430 -16.66 11.49 -8.28
N LEU A 431 -16.06 11.11 -7.14
CA LEU A 431 -14.66 11.40 -6.82
C LEU A 431 -13.70 10.79 -7.84
N ASN A 432 -13.93 9.54 -8.23
CA ASN A 432 -13.11 8.88 -9.25
C ASN A 432 -13.20 9.61 -10.59
N ILE A 433 -14.39 10.03 -11.02
CA ILE A 433 -14.57 10.83 -12.24
C ILE A 433 -13.90 12.21 -12.13
N ILE A 434 -14.04 12.91 -11.00
CA ILE A 434 -13.42 14.23 -10.78
C ILE A 434 -11.89 14.14 -10.95
N SER A 435 -11.27 13.08 -10.43
CA SER A 435 -9.83 12.84 -10.56
C SER A 435 -9.35 12.70 -12.02
N LYS A 436 -10.26 12.48 -12.97
CA LYS A 436 -9.98 12.30 -14.41
C LYS A 436 -10.43 13.48 -15.28
N LEU A 437 -10.95 14.56 -14.70
CA LEU A 437 -11.43 15.72 -15.47
C LEU A 437 -10.34 16.34 -16.35
N ASP A 438 -9.09 16.36 -15.90
CA ASP A 438 -7.96 16.84 -16.71
C ASP A 438 -7.77 16.04 -18.01
N GLN A 439 -7.91 14.70 -17.95
CA GLN A 439 -7.79 13.84 -19.13
C GLN A 439 -8.90 14.09 -20.14
N VAL A 440 -10.13 14.32 -19.68
CA VAL A 440 -11.26 14.68 -20.56
C VAL A 440 -10.98 15.99 -21.26
N ASN A 441 -10.54 16.99 -20.51
CA ASN A 441 -10.31 18.33 -21.01
C ASN A 441 -9.28 18.36 -22.15
N GLN A 442 -8.22 17.55 -22.05
CA GLN A 442 -7.24 17.39 -23.12
C GLN A 442 -7.84 16.86 -24.43
N VAL A 443 -8.93 16.09 -24.38
CA VAL A 443 -9.54 15.45 -25.55
C VAL A 443 -10.64 16.31 -26.19
N ILE A 444 -11.56 16.86 -25.38
CA ILE A 444 -12.74 17.57 -25.89
C ILE A 444 -12.45 19.04 -26.26
N GLY A 445 -11.46 19.66 -25.62
CA GLY A 445 -11.19 21.09 -25.74
C GLY A 445 -12.11 21.99 -24.90
N ILE A 446 -11.71 23.26 -24.78
CA ILE A 446 -12.29 24.24 -23.83
C ILE A 446 -13.78 24.54 -24.12
N ASP A 447 -14.17 24.62 -25.40
CA ASP A 447 -15.51 25.02 -25.81
C ASP A 447 -16.58 24.02 -25.35
N LEU A 448 -16.36 22.72 -25.61
CA LEU A 448 -17.28 21.66 -25.21
C LEU A 448 -17.26 21.43 -23.69
N LEU A 449 -16.12 21.71 -23.03
CA LEU A 449 -16.03 21.67 -21.57
C LEU A 449 -16.93 22.72 -20.92
N SER A 450 -16.96 23.94 -21.47
CA SER A 450 -17.79 25.03 -20.95
C SER A 450 -19.29 24.73 -21.05
N GLN A 451 -19.73 24.06 -22.11
CA GLN A 451 -21.14 23.78 -22.36
C GLN A 451 -21.65 22.57 -21.58
N SER A 452 -20.84 21.50 -21.49
CA SER A 452 -21.29 20.20 -20.98
C SER A 452 -20.84 19.91 -19.54
N LEU A 453 -19.62 20.31 -19.16
CA LEU A 453 -19.04 19.96 -17.84
C LEU A 453 -19.25 21.06 -16.80
N LEU A 454 -19.25 22.35 -17.18
CA LEU A 454 -19.43 23.44 -16.24
C LEU A 454 -20.72 23.31 -15.40
N PRO A 455 -21.91 23.01 -15.98
CA PRO A 455 -23.12 22.85 -15.17
C PRO A 455 -22.97 21.74 -14.12
N ALA A 456 -22.32 20.64 -14.47
CA ALA A 456 -22.08 19.54 -13.54
C ALA A 456 -21.06 19.91 -12.45
N ILE A 457 -20.01 20.67 -12.78
CA ILE A 457 -19.02 21.14 -11.80
C ILE A 457 -19.67 22.10 -10.78
N VAL A 458 -20.54 23.00 -11.24
CA VAL A 458 -21.30 23.89 -10.35
C VAL A 458 -22.23 23.10 -9.44
N GLU A 459 -22.88 22.05 -9.94
CA GLU A 459 -23.71 21.15 -9.13
C GLU A 459 -22.87 20.42 -8.05
N LEU A 460 -21.66 19.95 -8.42
CA LEU A 460 -20.75 19.26 -7.49
C LEU A 460 -20.08 20.19 -6.48
N ALA A 461 -19.94 21.47 -6.81
CA ALA A 461 -19.46 22.49 -5.87
C ALA A 461 -20.35 22.61 -4.63
N GLU A 462 -21.63 22.23 -4.76
CA GLU A 462 -22.63 22.27 -3.69
C GLU A 462 -23.05 20.85 -3.23
N ASP A 463 -22.28 19.83 -3.57
CA ASP A 463 -22.58 18.44 -3.23
C ASP A 463 -22.76 18.23 -1.72
N ARG A 464 -23.69 17.37 -1.33
CA ARG A 464 -23.95 17.03 0.07
C ARG A 464 -22.72 16.44 0.76
N HIS A 465 -21.95 15.63 0.03
CA HIS A 465 -20.75 14.98 0.53
C HIS A 465 -19.54 15.92 0.43
N TRP A 466 -18.98 16.30 1.58
CA TRP A 466 -17.92 17.31 1.63
C TRP A 466 -16.65 16.89 0.86
N ARG A 467 -16.29 15.61 0.80
CA ARG A 467 -15.11 15.20 0.01
C ARG A 467 -15.26 15.51 -1.48
N VAL A 468 -16.48 15.44 -2.01
CA VAL A 468 -16.76 15.83 -3.41
C VAL A 468 -16.54 17.32 -3.59
N ARG A 469 -17.08 18.15 -2.67
CA ARG A 469 -16.82 19.60 -2.68
C ARG A 469 -15.33 19.92 -2.58
N LEU A 470 -14.60 19.21 -1.71
CA LEU A 470 -13.15 19.37 -1.55
C LEU A 470 -12.41 19.08 -2.87
N ALA A 471 -12.73 17.97 -3.54
CA ALA A 471 -12.10 17.61 -4.80
C ALA A 471 -12.36 18.66 -5.90
N ILE A 472 -13.57 19.24 -5.93
CA ILE A 472 -13.87 20.36 -6.84
C ILE A 472 -13.03 21.59 -6.50
N ILE A 473 -12.91 21.97 -5.21
CA ILE A 473 -12.10 23.12 -4.77
C ILE A 473 -10.64 22.98 -5.21
N GLU A 474 -10.08 21.78 -5.12
CA GLU A 474 -8.70 21.51 -5.55
C GLU A 474 -8.51 21.60 -7.07
N TYR A 475 -9.58 21.35 -7.83
CA TYR A 475 -9.60 21.39 -9.29
C TYR A 475 -9.80 22.80 -9.87
N ILE A 476 -10.44 23.71 -9.13
CA ILE A 476 -10.74 25.09 -9.57
C ILE A 476 -9.55 25.88 -10.11
N PRO A 477 -8.33 25.85 -9.51
CA PRO A 477 -7.21 26.64 -10.04
C PRO A 477 -6.79 26.22 -11.45
N LEU A 478 -6.95 24.93 -11.79
CA LEU A 478 -6.70 24.44 -13.13
C LEU A 478 -7.72 24.99 -14.12
N LEU A 479 -9.02 24.96 -13.77
CA LEU A 479 -10.08 25.56 -14.58
C LEU A 479 -9.87 27.06 -14.78
N ALA A 480 -9.51 27.76 -13.71
CA ALA A 480 -9.23 29.19 -13.72
C ALA A 480 -8.10 29.53 -14.70
N SER A 481 -7.02 28.73 -14.71
CA SER A 481 -5.89 28.91 -15.63
C SER A 481 -6.27 28.68 -17.11
N GLN A 482 -7.28 27.84 -17.37
CA GLN A 482 -7.67 27.46 -18.73
C GLN A 482 -8.73 28.38 -19.33
N PHE A 483 -9.72 28.79 -18.53
CA PHE A 483 -10.82 29.66 -18.99
C PHE A 483 -10.52 31.15 -18.87
N GLY A 484 -9.49 31.50 -18.10
CA GLY A 484 -9.11 32.89 -17.86
C GLY A 484 -10.04 33.65 -16.92
N VAL A 485 -9.64 34.89 -16.64
CA VAL A 485 -10.21 35.74 -15.58
C VAL A 485 -11.70 36.05 -15.78
N GLY A 486 -12.10 36.42 -17.00
CA GLY A 486 -13.47 36.88 -17.27
C GLY A 486 -14.51 35.80 -16.98
N PHE A 487 -14.26 34.59 -17.48
CA PHE A 487 -15.13 33.45 -17.24
C PHE A 487 -15.19 33.05 -15.76
N PHE A 488 -14.03 33.05 -15.09
CA PHE A 488 -13.97 32.72 -13.67
C PHE A 488 -14.84 33.67 -12.83
N ASN A 489 -14.70 34.98 -13.06
CA ASN A 489 -15.47 35.99 -12.33
C ASN A 489 -16.98 35.81 -12.53
N ASP A 490 -17.43 35.52 -13.75
CA ASP A 490 -18.85 35.42 -14.09
C ASP A 490 -19.52 34.14 -13.57
N LYS A 491 -18.77 33.03 -13.45
CA LYS A 491 -19.36 31.70 -13.22
C LYS A 491 -18.93 31.01 -11.93
N LEU A 492 -17.70 31.24 -11.47
CA LEU A 492 -17.09 30.47 -10.37
C LEU A 492 -16.71 31.34 -9.15
N GLY A 493 -16.52 32.65 -9.33
CA GLY A 493 -16.07 33.54 -8.26
C GLY A 493 -16.98 33.54 -7.03
N ALA A 494 -18.30 33.52 -7.22
CA ALA A 494 -19.26 33.48 -6.12
C ALA A 494 -19.16 32.18 -5.29
N LEU A 495 -18.93 31.04 -5.95
CA LEU A 495 -18.78 29.74 -5.28
C LEU A 495 -17.54 29.71 -4.37
N CYS A 496 -16.41 30.26 -4.84
CA CYS A 496 -15.20 30.37 -4.04
C CYS A 496 -15.42 31.13 -2.73
N MET A 497 -16.25 32.18 -2.76
CA MET A 497 -16.58 32.97 -1.57
C MET A 497 -17.60 32.28 -0.66
N GLN A 498 -18.49 31.47 -1.22
CA GLN A 498 -19.44 30.65 -0.47
C GLN A 498 -18.74 29.54 0.33
N TRP A 499 -17.69 28.91 -0.21
CA TRP A 499 -16.96 27.85 0.49
C TRP A 499 -16.20 28.30 1.74
N LEU A 500 -15.87 29.60 1.84
CA LEU A 500 -15.30 30.18 3.07
C LEU A 500 -16.28 30.11 4.27
N GLU A 501 -17.57 29.96 3.98
CA GLU A 501 -18.66 29.86 4.96
C GLU A 501 -19.25 28.44 5.02
N ASP A 502 -18.55 27.44 4.46
CA ASP A 502 -18.98 26.04 4.51
C ASP A 502 -19.05 25.55 5.96
N LYS A 503 -19.96 24.61 6.24
CA LYS A 503 -20.14 24.02 7.57
C LYS A 503 -18.91 23.20 8.01
N VAL A 504 -18.18 22.61 7.07
CA VAL A 504 -17.02 21.74 7.30
C VAL A 504 -15.72 22.55 7.29
N PHE A 505 -14.91 22.42 8.33
CA PHE A 505 -13.63 23.16 8.45
C PHE A 505 -12.66 22.87 7.31
N SER A 506 -12.49 21.60 6.92
CA SER A 506 -11.60 21.22 5.82
C SER A 506 -11.96 21.88 4.49
N ILE A 507 -13.25 22.16 4.26
CA ILE A 507 -13.70 22.92 3.08
C ILE A 507 -13.31 24.39 3.18
N ARG A 508 -13.53 25.01 4.35
CA ARG A 508 -13.13 26.40 4.59
C ARG A 508 -11.63 26.60 4.43
N GLU A 509 -10.83 25.67 4.94
CA GLU A 509 -9.37 25.68 4.80
C GLU A 509 -8.94 25.49 3.34
N ALA A 510 -9.53 24.54 2.62
CA ALA A 510 -9.24 24.34 1.21
C ALA A 510 -9.64 25.56 0.37
N ALA A 511 -10.78 26.19 0.68
CA ALA A 511 -11.22 27.42 0.02
C ALA A 511 -10.25 28.59 0.26
N ALA A 512 -9.76 28.76 1.49
CA ALA A 512 -8.75 29.79 1.80
C ALA A 512 -7.45 29.57 1.00
N ASN A 513 -6.97 28.32 0.92
CA ASN A 513 -5.81 27.97 0.08
C ASN A 513 -6.10 28.12 -1.41
N ASN A 514 -7.32 27.84 -1.85
CA ASN A 514 -7.76 28.03 -3.23
C ASN A 514 -7.69 29.52 -3.63
N LEU A 515 -8.12 30.45 -2.77
CA LEU A 515 -7.99 31.89 -3.04
C LEU A 515 -6.54 32.32 -3.22
N LYS A 516 -5.61 31.80 -2.41
CA LYS A 516 -4.18 32.04 -2.58
C LYS A 516 -3.71 31.60 -3.96
N ARG A 517 -4.04 30.37 -4.36
CA ARG A 517 -3.65 29.83 -5.68
C ARG A 517 -4.27 30.64 -6.83
N LEU A 518 -5.51 31.09 -6.69
CA LEU A 518 -6.14 31.97 -7.69
C LEU A 518 -5.44 33.33 -7.80
N ALA A 519 -5.03 33.92 -6.68
CA ALA A 519 -4.25 35.15 -6.67
C ALA A 519 -2.87 34.97 -7.31
N GLU A 520 -2.25 33.79 -7.16
CA GLU A 520 -0.99 33.44 -7.86
C GLU A 520 -1.20 33.28 -9.38
N VAL A 521 -2.34 32.74 -9.82
CA VAL A 521 -2.66 32.53 -11.24
C VAL A 521 -3.05 33.84 -11.95
N PHE A 522 -3.91 34.65 -11.33
CA PHE A 522 -4.45 35.87 -11.95
C PHE A 522 -3.71 37.16 -11.55
N GLY A 523 -2.82 37.06 -10.56
CA GLY A 523 -2.00 38.17 -10.10
C GLY A 523 -2.61 39.00 -8.96
N PRO A 524 -1.77 39.82 -8.30
CA PRO A 524 -2.16 40.57 -7.10
C PRO A 524 -3.19 41.68 -7.38
N GLU A 525 -3.12 42.34 -8.55
CA GLU A 525 -4.08 43.39 -8.93
C GLU A 525 -5.50 42.84 -9.03
N TRP A 526 -5.65 41.66 -9.66
CA TRP A 526 -6.94 40.99 -9.76
C TRP A 526 -7.47 40.61 -8.36
N ALA A 527 -6.62 40.06 -7.50
CA ALA A 527 -7.02 39.69 -6.14
C ALA A 527 -7.46 40.91 -5.30
N MET A 528 -6.77 42.05 -5.46
CA MET A 528 -7.15 43.32 -4.81
C MET A 528 -8.52 43.84 -5.26
N GLN A 529 -8.88 43.62 -6.53
CA GLN A 529 -10.15 44.09 -7.08
C GLN A 529 -11.33 43.15 -6.79
N ASN A 530 -11.10 41.83 -6.85
CA ASN A 530 -12.17 40.84 -6.87
C ASN A 530 -12.30 40.03 -5.57
N ILE A 531 -11.19 39.76 -4.86
CA ILE A 531 -11.18 38.94 -3.65
C ILE A 531 -11.23 39.81 -2.38
N VAL A 532 -10.30 40.76 -2.26
CA VAL A 532 -10.10 41.53 -1.02
C VAL A 532 -11.39 42.23 -0.54
N PRO A 533 -12.18 42.93 -1.38
CA PRO A 533 -13.39 43.60 -0.93
C PRO A 533 -14.40 42.64 -0.27
N GLN A 534 -14.55 41.44 -0.83
CA GLN A 534 -15.49 40.42 -0.32
C GLN A 534 -15.02 39.84 1.02
N LEU A 535 -13.70 39.64 1.20
CA LEU A 535 -13.15 39.20 2.48
C LEU A 535 -13.36 40.27 3.57
N LEU A 536 -13.16 41.55 3.24
CA LEU A 536 -13.35 42.65 4.18
C LEU A 536 -14.80 42.82 4.60
N GLU A 537 -15.76 42.50 3.74
CA GLU A 537 -17.18 42.47 4.11
C GLU A 537 -17.45 41.32 5.12
N LYS A 538 -16.90 40.13 4.84
CA LYS A 538 -17.16 38.90 5.61
C LYS A 538 -16.46 38.85 6.98
N ILE A 539 -15.44 39.66 7.23
CA ILE A 539 -14.80 39.75 8.56
C ILE A 539 -15.80 40.13 9.66
N SER A 540 -16.89 40.83 9.31
CA SER A 540 -17.93 41.27 10.25
C SER A 540 -19.02 40.22 10.50
N ASN A 541 -18.86 38.99 10.00
CA ASN A 541 -19.86 37.94 10.14
C ASN A 541 -20.13 37.61 11.63
N PRO A 542 -21.40 37.45 12.06
CA PRO A 542 -21.71 37.13 13.45
C PRO A 542 -21.09 35.81 13.92
N HIS A 543 -20.87 34.85 13.01
CA HIS A 543 -20.32 33.54 13.32
C HIS A 543 -18.78 33.57 13.40
N TYR A 544 -18.22 33.31 14.59
CA TYR A 544 -16.78 33.44 14.81
C TYR A 544 -15.94 32.47 13.96
N LEU A 545 -16.43 31.26 13.67
CA LEU A 545 -15.71 30.32 12.78
C LEU A 545 -15.47 30.91 11.38
N HIS A 546 -16.41 31.70 10.85
CA HIS A 546 -16.24 32.32 9.53
C HIS A 546 -15.24 33.46 9.61
N ARG A 547 -15.31 34.31 10.65
CA ARG A 547 -14.31 35.37 10.90
C ARG A 547 -12.90 34.81 11.01
N MET A 548 -12.74 33.66 11.69
CA MET A 548 -11.46 32.95 11.79
C MET A 548 -10.96 32.47 10.42
N THR A 549 -11.84 31.92 9.57
CA THR A 549 -11.50 31.54 8.20
C THR A 549 -11.10 32.74 7.33
N ILE A 550 -11.76 33.90 7.49
CA ILE A 550 -11.36 35.12 6.79
C ILE A 550 -9.96 35.57 7.23
N LEU A 551 -9.65 35.56 8.53
CA LEU A 551 -8.30 35.86 9.04
C LEU A 551 -7.23 34.92 8.47
N GLN A 552 -7.53 33.62 8.40
CA GLN A 552 -6.65 32.64 7.76
C GLN A 552 -6.45 32.94 6.26
N SER A 553 -7.53 33.28 5.54
CA SER A 553 -7.47 33.63 4.12
C SER A 553 -6.63 34.89 3.88
N ILE A 554 -6.75 35.90 4.74
CA ILE A 554 -5.94 37.13 4.72
C ILE A 554 -4.46 36.80 4.90
N SER A 555 -4.13 35.95 5.88
CA SER A 555 -2.74 35.51 6.13
C SER A 555 -2.14 34.80 4.92
N LEU A 556 -2.92 33.95 4.23
CA LEU A 556 -2.46 33.23 3.04
C LEU A 556 -2.33 34.13 1.80
N LEU A 557 -3.15 35.18 1.68
CA LEU A 557 -3.12 36.12 0.54
C LEU A 557 -2.06 37.20 0.67
N ALA A 558 -1.74 37.64 1.88
CA ALA A 558 -0.81 38.73 2.12
C ALA A 558 0.58 38.57 1.44
N PRO A 559 1.23 37.38 1.43
CA PRO A 559 2.46 37.18 0.69
C PRO A 559 2.33 37.41 -0.82
N VAL A 560 1.16 37.13 -1.39
CA VAL A 560 0.89 37.26 -2.84
C VAL A 560 0.62 38.72 -3.22
N LEU A 561 -0.06 39.47 -2.34
CA LEU A 561 -0.43 40.88 -2.57
C LEU A 561 0.74 41.86 -2.38
N GLY A 562 1.79 41.45 -1.66
CA GLY A 562 2.93 42.28 -1.32
C GLY A 562 2.70 43.19 -0.10
N SER A 563 3.80 43.76 0.41
CA SER A 563 3.85 44.56 1.65
C SER A 563 2.92 45.77 1.60
N GLU A 564 3.01 46.60 0.54
CA GLU A 564 2.28 47.85 0.42
C GLU A 564 0.75 47.64 0.46
N SER A 565 0.23 46.76 -0.41
CA SER A 565 -1.20 46.44 -0.50
C SER A 565 -1.73 45.85 0.80
N THR A 566 -0.95 44.96 1.43
CA THR A 566 -1.31 44.33 2.70
C THR A 566 -1.36 45.36 3.83
N CYS A 567 -0.38 46.26 3.92
CA CYS A 567 -0.35 47.35 4.89
C CYS A 567 -1.54 48.30 4.75
N GLN A 568 -1.90 48.68 3.51
CA GLN A 568 -2.94 49.67 3.27
C GLN A 568 -4.36 49.12 3.47
N LYS A 569 -4.63 47.86 3.09
CA LYS A 569 -6.00 47.33 3.05
C LYS A 569 -6.28 46.24 4.08
N LEU A 570 -5.32 45.38 4.39
CA LEU A 570 -5.55 44.19 5.23
C LEU A 570 -5.18 44.46 6.69
N LEU A 571 -4.05 45.13 6.94
CA LEU A 571 -3.57 45.42 8.29
C LEU A 571 -4.59 46.17 9.16
N PRO A 572 -5.27 47.25 8.70
CA PRO A 572 -6.26 47.95 9.53
C PRO A 572 -7.41 47.05 10.01
N VAL A 573 -7.78 46.07 9.20
CA VAL A 573 -8.85 45.12 9.50
C VAL A 573 -8.37 44.08 10.51
N ILE A 574 -7.14 43.58 10.37
CA ILE A 574 -6.52 42.67 11.35
C ILE A 574 -6.42 43.35 12.73
N ILE A 575 -5.99 44.61 12.77
CA ILE A 575 -5.92 45.40 14.01
C ILE A 575 -7.32 45.65 14.60
N THR A 576 -8.35 45.84 13.76
CA THR A 576 -9.72 45.95 14.26
C THR A 576 -10.21 44.62 14.87
N ALA A 577 -9.85 43.49 14.26
CA ALA A 577 -10.20 42.15 14.74
C ALA A 577 -9.49 41.77 16.05
N SER A 578 -8.38 42.42 16.43
CA SER A 578 -7.74 42.18 17.73
C SER A 578 -8.65 42.54 18.92
N LYS A 579 -9.66 43.39 18.67
CA LYS A 579 -10.66 43.83 19.64
C LYS A 579 -11.95 42.99 19.62
N ASP A 580 -11.96 41.86 18.91
CA ASP A 580 -13.12 40.96 18.87
C ASP A 580 -13.48 40.47 20.27
N ARG A 581 -14.76 40.17 20.51
CA ARG A 581 -15.24 39.68 21.81
C ARG A 581 -14.82 38.24 22.08
N VAL A 582 -14.51 37.47 21.03
CA VAL A 582 -14.19 36.04 21.10
C VAL A 582 -12.67 35.85 21.18
N PRO A 583 -12.13 35.25 22.27
CA PRO A 583 -10.69 35.01 22.41
C PRO A 583 -10.05 34.24 21.25
N ASN A 584 -10.77 33.28 20.67
CA ASN A 584 -10.33 32.54 19.49
C ASN A 584 -9.97 33.44 18.30
N ILE A 585 -10.67 34.55 18.11
CA ILE A 585 -10.34 35.51 17.07
C ILE A 585 -9.06 36.26 17.44
N LYS A 586 -8.97 36.75 18.68
CA LYS A 586 -7.83 37.52 19.17
C LYS A 586 -6.50 36.75 19.09
N PHE A 587 -6.46 35.50 19.53
CA PHE A 587 -5.21 34.72 19.46
C PHE A 587 -4.86 34.33 18.01
N ASN A 588 -5.86 34.17 17.13
CA ASN A 588 -5.60 33.98 15.71
C ASN A 588 -5.09 35.27 15.07
N VAL A 589 -5.55 36.45 15.50
CA VAL A 589 -4.95 37.73 15.09
C VAL A 589 -3.47 37.78 15.45
N ALA A 590 -3.08 37.35 16.67
CA ALA A 590 -1.68 37.26 17.05
C ALA A 590 -0.87 36.33 16.11
N LYS A 591 -1.40 35.16 15.77
CA LYS A 591 -0.79 34.23 14.80
C LYS A 591 -0.66 34.82 13.40
N VAL A 592 -1.72 35.51 12.92
CA VAL A 592 -1.69 36.19 11.61
C VAL A 592 -0.62 37.27 11.63
N LEU A 593 -0.62 38.16 12.62
CA LEU A 593 0.40 39.21 12.75
C LEU A 593 1.81 38.63 12.77
N GLN A 594 2.04 37.54 13.51
CA GLN A 594 3.32 36.82 13.51
C GLN A 594 3.74 36.37 12.11
N SER A 595 2.82 35.79 11.33
CA SER A 595 3.09 35.34 9.95
C SER A 595 3.40 36.48 8.98
N LEU A 596 2.93 37.70 9.27
CA LEU A 596 3.11 38.87 8.42
C LEU A 596 4.36 39.70 8.75
N VAL A 597 4.98 39.48 9.93
CA VAL A 597 6.22 40.18 10.32
C VAL A 597 7.30 40.14 9.23
N PRO A 598 7.58 39.01 8.56
CA PRO A 598 8.63 38.96 7.53
C PRO A 598 8.29 39.74 6.25
N ILE A 599 7.02 40.12 6.06
CA ILE A 599 6.53 40.77 4.85
C ILE A 599 6.51 42.29 5.01
N PHE A 600 6.35 42.78 6.24
CA PHE A 600 6.23 44.20 6.54
C PHE A 600 7.57 44.89 6.76
N ASP A 601 7.63 46.18 6.43
CA ASP A 601 8.78 47.02 6.76
C ASP A 601 8.90 47.21 8.27
N HIS A 602 10.14 47.35 8.77
CA HIS A 602 10.42 47.54 10.20
C HIS A 602 9.60 48.66 10.84
N SER A 603 9.37 49.76 10.12
CA SER A 603 8.56 50.88 10.61
C SER A 603 7.11 50.48 10.91
N VAL A 604 6.50 49.65 10.06
CA VAL A 604 5.12 49.18 10.24
C VAL A 604 5.04 48.19 11.40
N VAL A 605 6.04 47.30 11.50
CA VAL A 605 6.15 46.34 12.60
C VAL A 605 6.23 47.06 13.95
N GLU A 606 7.09 48.07 14.08
CA GLU A 606 7.26 48.82 15.33
C GLU A 606 6.10 49.73 15.68
N GLN A 607 5.56 50.46 14.69
CA GLN A 607 4.55 51.49 14.96
C GLN A 607 3.14 50.93 15.10
N THR A 608 2.85 49.77 14.49
CA THR A 608 1.48 49.24 14.41
C THR A 608 1.35 47.81 14.94
N VAL A 609 2.18 46.87 14.46
CA VAL A 609 2.05 45.45 14.81
C VAL A 609 2.42 45.18 16.27
N ARG A 610 3.59 45.65 16.70
CA ARG A 610 4.11 45.43 18.06
C ARG A 610 3.23 46.03 19.14
N PRO A 611 2.72 47.28 19.04
CA PRO A 611 1.77 47.82 20.02
C PRO A 611 0.50 46.98 20.14
N CYS A 612 -0.05 46.49 19.02
CA CYS A 612 -1.22 45.63 19.04
C CYS A 612 -0.94 44.29 19.73
N LEU A 613 0.23 43.68 19.50
CA LEU A 613 0.61 42.43 20.16
C LEU A 613 0.84 42.62 21.67
N VAL A 614 1.39 43.76 22.09
CA VAL A 614 1.53 44.10 23.52
C VAL A 614 0.16 44.29 24.18
N GLU A 615 -0.80 44.90 23.50
CA GLU A 615 -2.18 44.98 24.02
C GLU A 615 -2.78 43.57 24.19
N LEU A 616 -2.55 42.66 23.25
CA LEU A 616 -2.99 41.27 23.34
C LEU A 616 -2.24 40.44 24.40
N SER A 617 -0.99 40.79 24.74
CA SER A 617 -0.23 40.08 25.79
C SER A 617 -0.77 40.33 27.20
N GLU A 618 -1.59 41.38 27.36
CA GLU A 618 -2.28 41.71 28.61
C GLU A 618 -3.74 41.23 28.64
N ASP A 619 -4.19 40.48 27.63
CA ASP A 619 -5.57 39.98 27.54
C ASP A 619 -5.89 39.01 28.71
N PRO A 620 -7.13 38.98 29.25
CA PRO A 620 -7.51 38.03 30.30
C PRO A 620 -7.38 36.56 29.88
N ASP A 621 -7.51 36.24 28.59
CA ASP A 621 -7.42 34.88 28.08
C ASP A 621 -5.96 34.36 27.98
N VAL A 622 -5.71 33.15 28.47
CA VAL A 622 -4.35 32.56 28.55
C VAL A 622 -3.76 32.31 27.16
N ASP A 623 -4.57 31.84 26.21
CA ASP A 623 -4.11 31.49 24.87
C ASP A 623 -3.78 32.75 24.07
N VAL A 624 -4.58 33.81 24.24
CA VAL A 624 -4.30 35.13 23.65
C VAL A 624 -2.94 35.65 24.11
N ARG A 625 -2.66 35.61 25.43
CA ARG A 625 -1.35 36.03 25.96
C ARG A 625 -0.21 35.18 25.45
N TYR A 626 -0.39 33.87 25.37
CA TYR A 626 0.62 32.92 24.89
C TYR A 626 1.03 33.22 23.44
N PHE A 627 0.05 33.27 22.53
CA PHE A 627 0.32 33.51 21.11
C PHE A 627 0.80 34.95 20.83
N ALA A 628 0.32 35.93 21.58
CA ALA A 628 0.83 37.31 21.50
C ALA A 628 2.29 37.40 21.92
N SER A 629 2.66 36.77 23.05
CA SER A 629 4.04 36.74 23.54
C SER A 629 4.99 36.04 22.54
N GLN A 630 4.54 34.94 21.94
CA GLN A 630 5.29 34.25 20.89
C GLN A 630 5.49 35.12 19.65
N ALA A 631 4.46 35.85 19.22
CA ALA A 631 4.55 36.78 18.09
C ALA A 631 5.51 37.95 18.37
N ILE A 632 5.51 38.49 19.59
CA ILE A 632 6.47 39.55 20.01
C ILE A 632 7.91 39.04 19.94
N GLN A 633 8.17 37.80 20.34
CA GLN A 633 9.51 37.20 20.21
C GLN A 633 9.94 37.13 18.74
N THR A 634 9.03 36.79 17.83
CA THR A 634 9.31 36.80 16.38
C THR A 634 9.62 38.20 15.86
N CYS A 635 8.88 39.23 16.30
CA CYS A 635 9.22 40.63 15.97
C CYS A 635 10.65 40.97 16.40
N ASN A 636 11.02 40.61 17.64
CA ASN A 636 12.35 40.88 18.17
C ASN A 636 13.46 40.15 17.39
N SER A 637 13.23 38.89 16.98
CA SER A 637 14.23 38.13 16.22
C SER A 637 14.47 38.71 14.83
N VAL A 638 13.41 39.14 14.12
CA VAL A 638 13.53 39.72 12.77
C VAL A 638 14.23 41.07 12.80
N MET A 639 14.05 41.82 13.89
CA MET A 639 14.72 43.11 14.12
C MET A 639 16.18 42.98 14.56
N MET A 640 16.60 41.81 15.06
CA MET A 640 18.00 41.53 15.40
C MET A 640 18.79 40.90 14.26
N SER A 641 18.12 40.31 13.26
CA SER A 641 18.73 39.66 12.10
C SER A 641 18.88 40.55 10.87
N SER A 642 18.40 41.78 10.93
CA SER A 642 18.47 42.82 9.88
C SER A 642 19.35 43.96 10.36
#